data_AF-A0AAV3H584-F1
#
_entry.id   AF-A0AAV3H584-F1
#
_cell.length_a   1.000
_cell.length_b   1.000
_cell.length_c   1.000
_cell.angle_alpha   90.00
_cell.angle_beta   90.00
_cell.angle_gamma   90.00
#
_symmetry.space_group_name_H-M   'P 1'
#
loop_
_entity.id
_entity.type
_entity.pdbx_description
1 polymer ?
#
loop_
_entity_poly.entity_id
_entity_poly.type
_entity_poly.pdbx_seq_one_letter_code
_entity_poly.pdbx_strand_id
1 'polypeptide(L)'
;MLDVSGGTATNVTQHDGAILKTNTNGTTVSGTNSEGAFSIHNHVADNVLLENGGHLDINAYGSANKTIIKDKGTMSVLTNAKADATRIDNGGVMDVAGNATNTIINGGTQNINNYGIATGTNINSGTQNIKSGGKADTTIISSGSRQVVEKDGTAIGSNISAGGSLIVYTGGIAHGVNQETGSALVANTGAGTDIEGYNKLSHFTITGGEANYVVLENTGELTVVAKTSAKNTTIDAGGKLIVQKEAKTDSTRLNNGGVLEVQDGGEAKHVEQQSGGALIASTTSGTLIEGTNSYGDAFYIRNSEAKNVVLENAGSLTVVTGSRAVDTIINANGKMDVYGKDVGTVLNSAGTQTIYASATSDKANIKGGKQTVYGLATEANIESGEQIVDGGSTEKTHINGGTQTVQNYGKAINTDIVSGLQQIMANGTAEGSIINGGSQIVNEGGLAENSVLNDGGTLDVREKGSATGIQQSSQGALVATTRATRVTGTRADGVAFSIEQGAANNILLANGGVLTVESDTSSDKTQVNTGGREIVKTKATATGTTLTGGEQIVEGVANETTINDGGIQTVSANGEAIKTTINEGGTLTVNDNGKATDIVQNSGAALQTSTANGIEISGTHQYGTFSISGNLATNMLLENGGNLLVLAGTEARDSTVGKGGAMQNQGQDSATKVNSGGQYTLGRSKDEFQALARAEDLQVAGGTAIVYAGTLADASVSGATGSLSLMTPRDNVTPVKLEGAIRITDSATLTIGNGVDTTLADLTAASRGSVWLNSNNSCAGTSNCEYRVNSLLLNDGNVYLSAQTAAPATTNGIYNTLTTNELSGSGNFYLHTNVAGSRGDQLVVNNNATGNFKIFVQDTGVSPQSDDAMTLVKTGGGDASFSLGNTGGFVDLGTYEYVLKSDGNSNWNLTNDVKPNPDPNPNPNPNPKPDPKPDPKPDPKPDPTPEPTPTPVPEKRITPSTAAVLNMAATLPLVFDAELNSIRERLNIMKASPHNNNVWGATYNTRNNVTTDAGAGFEQTLTGMTVGIDSPNDIPEGIATLGAFMGYSHSHIGFD
;
A
#
# COMPACT_ATOMS: atom_id res chain seq x y z
N MET A 1 7.54 -39.13 73.64
CA MET A 1 9.02 -39.11 73.81
C MET A 1 9.39 -40.28 74.67
N LEU A 2 10.33 -41.09 74.20
CA LEU A 2 10.94 -42.19 74.93
C LEU A 2 12.42 -41.86 75.10
N ASP A 3 12.87 -41.75 76.34
CA ASP A 3 14.28 -41.51 76.70
C ASP A 3 14.80 -42.71 77.49
N VAL A 4 15.75 -43.45 76.92
CA VAL A 4 16.30 -44.67 77.51
C VAL A 4 17.82 -44.65 77.38
N SER A 5 18.48 -44.33 78.48
CA SER A 5 19.94 -44.28 78.61
C SER A 5 20.38 -45.22 79.74
N GLY A 6 21.01 -46.35 79.40
CA GLY A 6 21.45 -47.38 80.36
C GLY A 6 20.32 -48.28 80.91
N GLY A 7 19.15 -48.29 80.28
CA GLY A 7 17.95 -49.04 80.70
C GLY A 7 17.40 -49.98 79.61
N THR A 8 16.32 -50.70 79.95
CA THR A 8 15.68 -51.68 79.04
C THR A 8 14.26 -51.27 78.67
N ALA A 9 13.93 -51.24 77.37
CA ALA A 9 12.57 -51.03 76.84
C ALA A 9 12.32 -51.90 75.59
N THR A 10 11.52 -52.96 75.71
CA THR A 10 11.26 -53.92 74.62
C THR A 10 9.81 -53.82 74.11
N ASN A 11 9.56 -54.27 72.87
CA ASN A 11 8.26 -54.18 72.19
C ASN A 11 7.75 -52.74 72.01
N VAL A 12 8.66 -51.80 71.76
CA VAL A 12 8.33 -50.41 71.49
C VAL A 12 7.74 -50.27 70.09
N THR A 13 6.64 -49.55 69.93
CA THR A 13 6.14 -49.13 68.61
C THR A 13 6.41 -47.63 68.44
N GLN A 14 7.30 -47.28 67.51
CA GLN A 14 7.60 -45.88 67.18
C GLN A 14 6.65 -45.43 66.07
N HIS A 15 5.64 -44.64 66.44
CA HIS A 15 4.76 -43.95 65.49
C HIS A 15 5.43 -42.68 64.95
N ASP A 16 4.99 -42.22 63.78
CA ASP A 16 5.43 -40.94 63.21
C ASP A 16 5.24 -39.79 64.21
N GLY A 17 6.25 -38.92 64.34
CA GLY A 17 6.26 -37.85 65.34
C GLY A 17 6.91 -38.24 66.66
N ALA A 18 7.23 -39.52 66.88
CA ALA A 18 7.78 -39.99 68.14
C ALA A 18 9.28 -39.68 68.29
N ILE A 19 9.61 -39.01 69.39
CA ILE A 19 10.99 -38.72 69.80
C ILE A 19 11.57 -39.92 70.54
N LEU A 20 12.66 -40.49 70.03
CA LEU A 20 13.50 -41.48 70.71
C LEU A 20 14.84 -40.84 71.08
N LYS A 21 15.19 -40.84 72.37
CA LYS A 21 16.51 -40.43 72.89
C LYS A 21 17.17 -41.61 73.57
N THR A 22 18.38 -41.96 73.17
CA THR A 22 19.02 -43.18 73.65
C THR A 22 20.51 -43.22 73.36
N ASN A 23 21.19 -44.28 73.83
CA ASN A 23 22.60 -44.52 73.62
C ASN A 23 22.90 -46.03 73.50
N THR A 24 24.11 -46.39 73.09
CA THR A 24 24.51 -47.82 72.98
C THR A 24 25.12 -48.39 74.26
N ASN A 25 25.39 -47.58 75.30
CA ASN A 25 26.03 -48.03 76.53
C ASN A 25 25.03 -48.55 77.57
N GLY A 26 25.02 -49.87 77.80
CA GLY A 26 24.17 -50.50 78.82
C GLY A 26 22.67 -50.44 78.52
N THR A 27 22.29 -50.04 77.32
CA THR A 27 20.89 -49.88 76.88
C THR A 27 20.41 -51.10 76.11
N THR A 28 19.19 -51.57 76.39
CA THR A 28 18.49 -52.57 75.58
C THR A 28 17.13 -52.03 75.13
N VAL A 29 17.01 -51.59 73.88
CA VAL A 29 15.73 -51.13 73.30
C VAL A 29 15.37 -52.00 72.11
N SER A 30 14.13 -52.46 71.97
CA SER A 30 13.70 -53.19 70.77
C SER A 30 12.25 -52.91 70.43
N GLY A 31 11.93 -52.94 69.14
CA GLY A 31 10.61 -52.52 68.68
C GLY A 31 10.44 -52.53 67.17
N THR A 32 9.37 -51.87 66.71
CA THR A 32 9.10 -51.58 65.31
C THR A 32 8.95 -50.07 65.10
N ASN A 33 9.44 -49.58 63.98
CA ASN A 33 9.23 -48.23 63.46
C ASN A 33 8.69 -48.31 62.03
N SER A 34 8.50 -47.16 61.38
CA SER A 34 7.99 -47.08 60.00
C SER A 34 8.91 -47.73 58.95
N GLU A 35 10.15 -48.03 59.30
CA GLU A 35 11.18 -48.62 58.45
C GLU A 35 11.46 -50.10 58.83
N GLY A 36 10.68 -50.67 59.77
CA GLY A 36 10.73 -52.08 60.17
C GLY A 36 11.10 -52.32 61.63
N ALA A 37 11.59 -53.52 61.94
CA ALA A 37 12.08 -53.84 63.28
C ALA A 37 13.38 -53.07 63.58
N PHE A 38 13.52 -52.54 64.79
CA PHE A 38 14.73 -51.88 65.26
C PHE A 38 15.18 -52.45 66.60
N SER A 39 16.48 -52.38 66.87
CA SER A 39 17.03 -52.81 68.15
C SER A 39 18.27 -52.02 68.56
N ILE A 40 18.50 -51.93 69.86
CA ILE A 40 19.72 -51.48 70.50
C ILE A 40 20.01 -52.54 71.55
N HIS A 41 21.03 -53.35 71.36
CA HIS A 41 21.41 -54.39 72.30
C HIS A 41 22.89 -54.74 72.14
N ASN A 42 23.57 -55.09 73.25
CA ASN A 42 25.00 -55.43 73.25
C ASN A 42 25.88 -54.40 72.52
N HIS A 43 25.63 -53.11 72.75
CA HIS A 43 26.33 -51.99 72.13
C HIS A 43 26.09 -51.83 70.61
N VAL A 44 25.13 -52.54 70.02
CA VAL A 44 24.77 -52.44 68.61
C VAL A 44 23.37 -51.85 68.46
N ALA A 45 23.26 -50.73 67.77
CA ALA A 45 22.00 -50.17 67.28
C ALA A 45 21.77 -50.61 65.82
N ASP A 46 20.58 -51.08 65.48
CA ASP A 46 20.21 -51.52 64.14
C ASP A 46 18.83 -50.95 63.76
N ASN A 47 18.75 -50.34 62.57
CA ASN A 47 17.53 -49.78 61.98
C ASN A 47 16.80 -48.72 62.83
N VAL A 48 17.55 -47.95 63.63
CA VAL A 48 16.98 -46.90 64.50
C VAL A 48 16.53 -45.70 63.67
N LEU A 49 15.31 -45.20 63.94
CA LEU A 49 14.75 -43.99 63.31
C LEU A 49 14.80 -42.80 64.28
N LEU A 50 15.41 -41.69 63.86
CA LEU A 50 15.58 -40.47 64.65
C LEU A 50 14.89 -39.30 63.94
N GLU A 51 13.88 -38.72 64.58
CA GLU A 51 13.09 -37.61 64.05
C GLU A 51 12.58 -36.70 65.17
N ASN A 52 12.18 -35.46 64.83
CA ASN A 52 11.50 -34.52 65.73
C ASN A 52 12.27 -34.17 67.02
N GLY A 53 13.61 -34.22 66.99
CA GLY A 53 14.46 -34.02 68.18
C GLY A 53 14.90 -35.33 68.84
N GLY A 54 14.70 -36.47 68.18
CA GLY A 54 15.30 -37.75 68.55
C GLY A 54 16.83 -37.69 68.52
N HIS A 55 17.46 -38.44 69.41
CA HIS A 55 18.90 -38.41 69.63
C HIS A 55 19.47 -39.81 69.88
N LEU A 56 20.61 -40.12 69.27
CA LEU A 56 21.32 -41.38 69.50
C LEU A 56 22.82 -41.13 69.69
N ASP A 57 23.33 -41.47 70.87
CA ASP A 57 24.77 -41.53 71.12
C ASP A 57 25.31 -42.95 70.90
N ILE A 58 26.24 -43.10 69.96
CA ILE A 58 27.03 -44.32 69.82
C ILE A 58 28.27 -44.15 70.69
N ASN A 59 28.27 -44.80 71.84
CA ASN A 59 29.39 -44.77 72.78
C ASN A 59 30.59 -45.57 72.26
N ALA A 60 31.75 -45.36 72.89
CA ALA A 60 32.99 -46.05 72.54
C ALA A 60 32.80 -47.57 72.43
N TYR A 61 33.35 -48.17 71.37
CA TYR A 61 33.21 -49.58 71.01
C TYR A 61 31.79 -50.03 70.61
N GLY A 62 30.81 -49.12 70.60
CA GLY A 62 29.47 -49.37 70.05
C GLY A 62 29.41 -49.25 68.54
N SER A 63 28.38 -49.87 67.95
CA SER A 63 28.11 -49.82 66.51
C SER A 63 26.68 -49.40 66.24
N ALA A 64 26.45 -48.66 65.16
CA ALA A 64 25.12 -48.45 64.59
C ALA A 64 25.09 -48.94 63.14
N ASN A 65 23.99 -49.57 62.73
CA ASN A 65 23.78 -50.02 61.35
C ASN A 65 22.42 -49.51 60.87
N LYS A 66 22.39 -48.96 59.65
CA LYS A 66 21.14 -48.56 58.96
C LYS A 66 20.28 -47.57 59.75
N THR A 67 20.90 -46.70 60.55
CA THR A 67 20.18 -45.62 61.24
C THR A 67 19.63 -44.63 60.21
N ILE A 68 18.38 -44.19 60.40
CA ILE A 68 17.75 -43.17 59.55
C ILE A 68 17.52 -41.92 60.40
N ILE A 69 18.07 -40.79 59.94
CA ILE A 69 18.00 -39.50 60.64
C ILE A 69 17.16 -38.56 59.76
N LYS A 70 15.98 -38.19 60.22
CA LYS A 70 15.06 -37.24 59.57
C LYS A 70 15.11 -35.88 60.28
N ASP A 71 14.19 -34.98 59.92
CA ASP A 71 14.15 -33.60 60.42
C ASP A 71 14.32 -33.50 61.94
N LYS A 72 15.28 -32.66 62.37
CA LYS A 72 15.70 -32.42 63.77
C LYS A 72 16.20 -33.66 64.53
N GLY A 73 16.28 -34.82 63.88
CA GLY A 73 16.95 -36.00 64.41
C GLY A 73 18.45 -35.78 64.46
N THR A 74 19.11 -36.32 65.48
CA THR A 74 20.55 -36.17 65.69
C THR A 74 21.22 -37.48 66.10
N MET A 75 22.41 -37.74 65.58
CA MET A 75 23.22 -38.90 65.96
C MET A 75 24.66 -38.48 66.25
N SER A 76 25.20 -38.85 67.40
CA SER A 76 26.60 -38.65 67.74
C SER A 76 27.35 -39.98 67.67
N VAL A 77 28.38 -40.07 66.83
CA VAL A 77 29.31 -41.20 66.79
C VAL A 77 30.56 -40.80 67.56
N LEU A 78 30.69 -41.26 68.81
CA LEU A 78 31.80 -40.88 69.68
C LEU A 78 33.11 -41.58 69.30
N THR A 79 34.23 -41.16 69.88
CA THR A 79 35.55 -41.75 69.62
C THR A 79 35.54 -43.26 69.86
N ASN A 80 36.18 -44.02 68.95
CA ASN A 80 36.18 -45.48 68.91
C ASN A 80 34.81 -46.15 68.68
N ALA A 81 33.77 -45.40 68.31
CA ALA A 81 32.49 -45.93 67.89
C ALA A 81 32.39 -46.09 66.37
N LYS A 82 31.47 -46.92 65.89
CA LYS A 82 31.21 -47.15 64.46
C LYS A 82 29.75 -46.85 64.08
N ALA A 83 29.53 -46.25 62.92
CA ALA A 83 28.24 -46.20 62.25
C ALA A 83 28.39 -46.70 60.80
N ASP A 84 27.49 -47.54 60.34
CA ASP A 84 27.50 -48.05 58.96
C ASP A 84 26.12 -47.90 58.31
N ALA A 85 26.11 -47.53 57.03
CA ALA A 85 24.92 -47.39 56.21
C ALA A 85 23.86 -46.41 56.77
N THR A 86 24.29 -45.37 57.48
CA THR A 86 23.39 -44.33 58.01
C THR A 86 22.81 -43.49 56.86
N ARG A 87 21.48 -43.29 56.86
CA ARG A 87 20.78 -42.39 55.93
C ARG A 87 20.38 -41.10 56.64
N ILE A 88 20.84 -39.96 56.14
CA ILE A 88 20.56 -38.63 56.69
C ILE A 88 19.67 -37.87 55.71
N ASP A 89 18.38 -37.78 56.01
CA ASP A 89 17.40 -37.05 55.21
C ASP A 89 17.34 -35.57 55.62
N ASN A 90 16.52 -34.79 54.91
CA ASN A 90 16.35 -33.34 55.13
C ASN A 90 16.15 -32.96 56.61
N GLY A 91 17.00 -32.05 57.09
CA GLY A 91 16.98 -31.55 58.48
C GLY A 91 17.61 -32.48 59.52
N GLY A 92 18.04 -33.69 59.15
CA GLY A 92 18.77 -34.61 60.03
C GLY A 92 20.25 -34.26 60.14
N VAL A 93 20.87 -34.55 61.30
CA VAL A 93 22.29 -34.26 61.56
C VAL A 93 23.01 -35.46 62.15
N MET A 94 24.21 -35.74 61.64
CA MET A 94 25.15 -36.73 62.20
C MET A 94 26.47 -36.06 62.56
N ASP A 95 26.88 -36.15 63.82
CA ASP A 95 28.17 -35.69 64.32
C ASP A 95 29.13 -36.87 64.52
N VAL A 96 30.27 -36.86 63.85
CA VAL A 96 31.20 -38.00 63.78
C VAL A 96 32.54 -37.63 64.42
N ALA A 97 32.85 -38.22 65.57
CA ALA A 97 34.19 -38.25 66.20
C ALA A 97 34.81 -39.67 66.22
N GLY A 98 34.03 -40.69 65.84
CA GLY A 98 34.45 -42.07 65.60
C GLY A 98 34.57 -42.39 64.11
N ASN A 99 34.06 -43.55 63.67
CA ASN A 99 34.12 -44.00 62.28
C ASN A 99 32.73 -44.15 61.67
N ALA A 100 32.46 -43.52 60.52
CA ALA A 100 31.22 -43.64 59.78
C ALA A 100 31.49 -44.22 58.38
N THR A 101 30.82 -45.30 57.99
CA THR A 101 30.99 -45.94 56.68
C THR A 101 29.69 -45.93 55.89
N ASN A 102 29.78 -45.78 54.57
CA ASN A 102 28.66 -45.90 53.63
C ASN A 102 27.45 -44.99 53.96
N THR A 103 27.72 -43.79 54.49
CA THR A 103 26.65 -42.83 54.84
C THR A 103 25.98 -42.32 53.56
N ILE A 104 24.66 -42.23 53.53
CA ILE A 104 23.88 -41.62 52.44
C ILE A 104 23.26 -40.32 52.96
N ILE A 105 23.50 -39.21 52.28
CA ILE A 105 22.92 -37.90 52.63
C ILE A 105 21.91 -37.48 51.55
N ASN A 106 20.66 -37.28 51.95
CA ASN A 106 19.51 -36.87 51.15
C ASN A 106 18.87 -35.59 51.74
N GLY A 107 19.66 -34.53 51.87
CA GLY A 107 19.23 -33.22 52.36
C GLY A 107 19.66 -32.92 53.80
N GLY A 108 20.24 -33.91 54.50
CA GLY A 108 20.77 -33.75 55.85
C GLY A 108 22.18 -33.19 55.90
N THR A 109 22.77 -33.19 57.11
CA THR A 109 24.15 -32.75 57.36
C THR A 109 24.96 -33.82 58.07
N GLN A 110 26.15 -34.12 57.56
CA GLN A 110 27.17 -34.90 58.26
C GLN A 110 28.33 -34.00 58.68
N ASN A 111 28.62 -33.90 59.97
CA ASN A 111 29.79 -33.18 60.50
C ASN A 111 30.85 -34.19 60.93
N ILE A 112 32.03 -34.14 60.32
CA ILE A 112 33.20 -34.92 60.73
C ILE A 112 34.05 -34.04 61.63
N ASN A 113 34.00 -34.31 62.92
CA ASN A 113 34.71 -33.57 63.95
C ASN A 113 36.12 -34.16 64.16
N ASN A 114 36.90 -33.57 65.06
CA ASN A 114 38.27 -34.00 65.35
C ASN A 114 38.36 -35.51 65.63
N TYR A 115 39.32 -36.19 64.99
CA TYR A 115 39.52 -37.65 64.98
C TYR A 115 38.43 -38.48 64.28
N GLY A 116 37.34 -37.84 63.82
CA GLY A 116 36.29 -38.48 63.05
C GLY A 116 36.77 -38.91 61.67
N ILE A 117 36.33 -40.08 61.23
CA ILE A 117 36.61 -40.61 59.89
C ILE A 117 35.28 -41.00 59.23
N ALA A 118 34.98 -40.45 58.05
CA ALA A 118 33.90 -40.94 57.20
C ALA A 118 34.47 -41.58 55.92
N THR A 119 34.01 -42.78 55.55
CA THR A 119 34.47 -43.49 54.35
C THR A 119 33.29 -43.89 53.47
N GLY A 120 33.35 -43.60 52.17
CA GLY A 120 32.32 -43.99 51.21
C GLY A 120 31.00 -43.22 51.39
N THR A 121 31.04 -41.96 51.84
CA THR A 121 29.83 -41.14 51.94
C THR A 121 29.31 -40.78 50.55
N ASN A 122 28.01 -41.00 50.31
CA ASN A 122 27.31 -40.56 49.11
C ASN A 122 26.35 -39.40 49.44
N ILE A 123 26.64 -38.22 48.91
CA ILE A 123 25.82 -37.02 49.08
C ILE A 123 24.97 -36.86 47.82
N ASN A 124 23.71 -37.29 47.90
CA ASN A 124 22.73 -37.09 46.82
C ASN A 124 22.14 -35.67 46.86
N SER A 125 21.93 -35.15 48.08
CA SER A 125 21.60 -33.75 48.38
C SER A 125 22.03 -33.44 49.82
N GLY A 126 22.22 -32.18 50.18
CA GLY A 126 22.66 -31.80 51.54
C GLY A 126 24.17 -31.56 51.65
N THR A 127 24.72 -31.67 52.85
CA THR A 127 26.10 -31.20 53.15
C THR A 127 26.91 -32.19 53.99
N GLN A 128 28.19 -32.37 53.64
CA GLN A 128 29.20 -32.96 54.53
C GLN A 128 30.22 -31.88 54.92
N ASN A 129 30.35 -31.59 56.22
CA ASN A 129 31.34 -30.68 56.77
C ASN A 129 32.49 -31.47 57.38
N ILE A 130 33.70 -31.22 56.92
CA ILE A 130 34.94 -31.83 57.42
C ILE A 130 35.66 -30.75 58.23
N LYS A 131 35.50 -30.83 59.55
CA LYS A 131 36.04 -29.84 60.48
C LYS A 131 37.50 -30.13 60.79
N SER A 132 38.12 -29.25 61.58
CA SER A 132 39.50 -29.40 62.05
C SER A 132 39.77 -30.79 62.66
N GLY A 133 40.75 -31.50 62.09
CA GLY A 133 41.16 -32.84 62.51
C GLY A 133 40.22 -33.98 62.06
N GLY A 134 39.14 -33.68 61.34
CA GLY A 134 38.26 -34.67 60.73
C GLY A 134 38.76 -35.14 59.36
N LYS A 135 38.44 -36.39 58.99
CA LYS A 135 38.84 -36.99 57.71
C LYS A 135 37.65 -37.59 56.96
N ALA A 136 37.47 -37.23 55.68
CA ALA A 136 36.61 -37.94 54.76
C ALA A 136 37.44 -38.70 53.71
N ASP A 137 37.01 -39.90 53.37
CA ASP A 137 37.60 -40.75 52.35
C ASP A 137 36.51 -41.16 51.36
N THR A 138 36.80 -41.02 50.06
CA THR A 138 35.98 -41.52 48.95
C THR A 138 34.52 -41.02 48.98
N THR A 139 34.35 -39.70 49.05
CA THR A 139 33.01 -39.08 49.04
C THR A 139 32.51 -38.83 47.61
N ILE A 140 31.25 -39.16 47.33
CA ILE A 140 30.56 -38.83 46.07
C ILE A 140 29.67 -37.61 46.31
N ILE A 141 29.82 -36.57 45.49
CA ILE A 141 29.12 -35.30 45.61
C ILE A 141 28.24 -35.10 44.37
N SER A 142 26.95 -35.39 44.51
CA SER A 142 25.98 -35.32 43.41
C SER A 142 25.42 -33.89 43.21
N SER A 143 24.59 -33.71 42.19
CA SER A 143 23.95 -32.43 41.87
C SER A 143 23.23 -31.80 43.08
N GLY A 144 23.50 -30.53 43.36
CA GLY A 144 22.91 -29.77 44.48
C GLY A 144 23.52 -30.07 45.86
N SER A 145 24.53 -30.95 45.92
CA SER A 145 25.22 -31.35 47.16
C SER A 145 26.50 -30.57 47.40
N ARG A 146 26.94 -30.52 48.66
CA ARG A 146 28.18 -29.84 49.07
C ARG A 146 29.05 -30.70 49.96
N GLN A 147 30.34 -30.71 49.70
CA GLN A 147 31.36 -31.09 50.67
C GLN A 147 32.16 -29.85 51.05
N VAL A 148 32.28 -29.59 52.35
CA VAL A 148 32.98 -28.43 52.89
C VAL A 148 34.17 -28.91 53.69
N VAL A 149 35.38 -28.52 53.30
CA VAL A 149 36.63 -28.80 54.01
C VAL A 149 37.05 -27.53 54.74
N GLU A 150 36.94 -27.55 56.06
CA GLU A 150 37.40 -26.45 56.91
C GLU A 150 38.91 -26.54 57.19
N LYS A 151 39.43 -25.53 57.89
CA LYS A 151 40.83 -25.48 58.32
C LYS A 151 41.22 -26.77 59.06
N ASP A 152 42.33 -27.37 58.65
CA ASP A 152 42.91 -28.61 59.18
C ASP A 152 42.01 -29.85 59.02
N GLY A 153 40.93 -29.77 58.22
CA GLY A 153 40.15 -30.91 57.77
C GLY A 153 40.78 -31.58 56.54
N THR A 154 40.57 -32.89 56.35
CA THR A 154 41.15 -33.65 55.23
C THR A 154 40.08 -34.43 54.45
N ALA A 155 39.98 -34.18 53.15
CA ALA A 155 39.21 -34.99 52.20
C ALA A 155 40.17 -35.77 51.28
N ILE A 156 39.91 -37.05 51.05
CA ILE A 156 40.67 -37.89 50.12
C ILE A 156 39.71 -38.56 49.15
N GLY A 157 39.96 -38.48 47.85
CA GLY A 157 39.18 -39.21 46.84
C GLY A 157 37.77 -38.65 46.59
N SER A 158 37.57 -37.34 46.76
CA SER A 158 36.27 -36.71 46.51
C SER A 158 35.93 -36.69 45.02
N ASN A 159 34.83 -37.31 44.63
CA ASN A 159 34.30 -37.32 43.26
C ASN A 159 33.16 -36.32 43.15
N ILE A 160 33.37 -35.25 42.38
CA ILE A 160 32.40 -34.17 42.21
C ILE A 160 31.70 -34.36 40.87
N SER A 161 30.43 -34.76 40.91
CA SER A 161 29.61 -34.89 39.70
C SER A 161 29.02 -33.55 39.26
N ALA A 162 28.48 -33.51 38.05
CA ALA A 162 27.82 -32.32 37.51
C ALA A 162 26.77 -31.75 38.49
N GLY A 163 26.87 -30.45 38.79
CA GLY A 163 26.03 -29.74 39.77
C GLY A 163 26.42 -29.92 41.24
N GLY A 164 27.37 -30.81 41.57
CA GLY A 164 27.94 -30.95 42.91
C GLY A 164 29.02 -29.91 43.20
N SER A 165 29.27 -29.61 44.48
CA SER A 165 30.26 -28.62 44.89
C SER A 165 31.22 -29.12 45.97
N LEU A 166 32.51 -28.92 45.72
CA LEU A 166 33.57 -29.01 46.72
C LEU A 166 34.00 -27.60 47.14
N ILE A 167 33.89 -27.31 48.43
CA ILE A 167 34.31 -26.03 49.03
C ILE A 167 35.48 -26.31 49.95
N VAL A 168 36.64 -25.71 49.67
CA VAL A 168 37.84 -25.85 50.50
C VAL A 168 38.24 -24.49 51.04
N TYR A 169 38.08 -24.31 52.35
CA TYR A 169 38.52 -23.10 53.03
C TYR A 169 40.03 -23.08 53.26
N THR A 170 40.56 -21.91 53.59
CA THR A 170 41.99 -21.73 53.88
C THR A 170 42.45 -22.69 54.98
N GLY A 171 43.49 -23.47 54.70
CA GLY A 171 44.01 -24.49 55.61
C GLY A 171 43.37 -25.88 55.47
N GLY A 172 42.40 -26.07 54.58
CA GLY A 172 41.81 -27.38 54.27
C GLY A 172 42.67 -28.18 53.28
N ILE A 173 42.61 -29.51 53.39
CA ILE A 173 43.36 -30.45 52.56
C ILE A 173 42.38 -31.33 51.76
N ALA A 174 42.54 -31.39 50.43
CA ALA A 174 41.73 -32.24 49.55
C ALA A 174 42.59 -32.92 48.47
N HIS A 175 42.86 -34.22 48.61
CA HIS A 175 43.72 -34.97 47.67
C HIS A 175 42.95 -36.01 46.87
N GLY A 176 43.38 -36.25 45.63
CA GLY A 176 42.70 -37.18 44.73
C GLY A 176 41.29 -36.72 44.34
N VAL A 177 41.09 -35.40 44.24
CA VAL A 177 39.81 -34.84 43.77
C VAL A 177 39.59 -35.22 42.31
N ASN A 178 38.39 -35.70 41.97
CA ASN A 178 37.97 -35.94 40.60
C ASN A 178 36.83 -34.97 40.25
N GLN A 179 37.13 -33.98 39.43
CA GLN A 179 36.22 -32.91 39.04
C GLN A 179 35.58 -33.23 37.67
N GLU A 180 34.34 -33.71 37.65
CA GLU A 180 33.61 -33.95 36.40
C GLU A 180 33.15 -32.63 35.76
N THR A 181 32.89 -32.64 34.45
CA THR A 181 32.39 -31.44 33.74
C THR A 181 31.06 -30.96 34.33
N GLY A 182 30.97 -29.65 34.60
CA GLY A 182 29.79 -29.02 35.21
C GLY A 182 29.72 -29.13 36.73
N SER A 183 30.78 -29.59 37.38
CA SER A 183 30.94 -29.52 38.84
C SER A 183 31.52 -28.16 39.29
N ALA A 184 31.41 -27.85 40.57
CA ALA A 184 31.92 -26.59 41.15
C ALA A 184 33.04 -26.84 42.17
N LEU A 185 34.20 -26.21 41.94
CA LEU A 185 35.28 -26.09 42.91
C LEU A 185 35.30 -24.67 43.47
N VAL A 186 35.17 -24.51 44.78
CA VAL A 186 35.28 -23.22 45.49
C VAL A 186 36.49 -23.27 46.40
N ALA A 187 37.52 -22.47 46.09
CA ALA A 187 38.81 -22.52 46.79
C ALA A 187 39.53 -21.17 46.81
N ASN A 188 40.63 -21.11 47.58
CA ASN A 188 41.55 -19.97 47.59
C ASN A 188 43.01 -20.44 47.70
N THR A 189 43.94 -19.62 47.23
CA THR A 189 45.39 -19.88 47.30
C THR A 189 46.03 -19.52 48.65
N GLY A 190 45.22 -19.30 49.70
CA GLY A 190 45.69 -18.92 51.03
C GLY A 190 46.58 -19.96 51.71
N ALA A 191 47.26 -19.53 52.77
CA ALA A 191 48.22 -20.37 53.48
C ALA A 191 47.57 -21.67 54.02
N GLY A 192 48.18 -22.81 53.67
CA GLY A 192 47.75 -24.12 54.13
C GLY A 192 46.61 -24.75 53.32
N THR A 193 46.06 -24.08 52.30
CA THR A 193 45.22 -24.78 51.31
C THR A 193 46.09 -25.74 50.51
N ASP A 194 45.69 -27.01 50.46
CA ASP A 194 46.40 -28.07 49.76
C ASP A 194 45.39 -28.94 49.00
N ILE A 195 45.26 -28.71 47.70
CA ILE A 195 44.30 -29.41 46.84
C ILE A 195 45.06 -30.05 45.68
N GLU A 196 44.78 -31.32 45.41
CA GLU A 196 45.34 -32.07 44.29
C GLU A 196 44.25 -32.94 43.66
N GLY A 197 44.14 -32.92 42.33
CA GLY A 197 43.15 -33.72 41.63
C GLY A 197 43.28 -33.75 40.11
N TYR A 198 42.28 -34.31 39.46
CA TYR A 198 42.12 -34.33 38.01
C TYR A 198 40.81 -33.63 37.63
N ASN A 199 40.85 -32.88 36.54
CA ASN A 199 39.69 -32.30 35.88
C ASN A 199 39.70 -32.67 34.39
N LYS A 200 38.75 -32.13 33.63
CA LYS A 200 38.60 -32.42 32.18
C LYS A 200 39.82 -32.09 31.32
N LEU A 201 40.73 -31.23 31.78
CA LEU A 201 41.91 -30.80 31.02
C LEU A 201 43.17 -31.56 31.44
N SER A 202 43.43 -31.67 32.74
CA SER A 202 44.67 -32.23 33.27
C SER A 202 44.57 -32.54 34.77
N HIS A 203 45.66 -33.04 35.34
CA HIS A 203 45.96 -32.91 36.76
C HIS A 203 46.07 -31.43 37.15
N PHE A 204 45.49 -31.05 38.28
CA PHE A 204 45.48 -29.70 38.82
C PHE A 204 45.91 -29.69 40.29
N THR A 205 46.48 -28.56 40.72
CA THR A 205 46.96 -28.37 42.09
C THR A 205 46.63 -26.98 42.62
N ILE A 206 46.33 -26.86 43.91
CA ILE A 206 46.34 -25.60 44.66
C ILE A 206 47.16 -25.84 45.91
N THR A 207 48.47 -25.57 45.85
CA THR A 207 49.42 -25.91 46.92
C THR A 207 50.47 -24.82 47.07
N GLY A 208 50.96 -24.58 48.28
CA GLY A 208 52.07 -23.65 48.52
C GLY A 208 51.84 -22.20 48.08
N GLY A 209 50.58 -21.77 47.93
CA GLY A 209 50.23 -20.45 47.39
C GLY A 209 50.26 -20.37 45.86
N GLU A 210 50.25 -21.49 45.14
CA GLU A 210 50.12 -21.54 43.68
C GLU A 210 48.97 -22.46 43.27
N ALA A 211 48.04 -21.96 42.46
CA ALA A 211 47.05 -22.73 41.74
C ALA A 211 47.52 -23.02 40.30
N ASN A 212 47.36 -24.24 39.78
CA ASN A 212 47.78 -24.60 38.44
C ASN A 212 46.78 -25.55 37.77
N TYR A 213 46.44 -25.32 36.50
CA TYR A 213 45.49 -26.10 35.70
C TYR A 213 44.06 -26.17 36.26
N VAL A 214 43.64 -25.15 37.01
CA VAL A 214 42.29 -25.11 37.62
C VAL A 214 41.22 -24.83 36.57
N VAL A 215 40.11 -25.58 36.63
CA VAL A 215 38.91 -25.37 35.82
C VAL A 215 37.78 -24.89 36.73
N LEU A 216 37.17 -23.75 36.38
CA LEU A 216 36.07 -23.15 37.12
C LEU A 216 34.79 -23.20 36.26
N GLU A 217 33.78 -23.90 36.75
CA GLU A 217 32.50 -24.13 36.08
C GLU A 217 31.35 -23.94 37.07
N ASN A 218 30.14 -23.68 36.57
CA ASN A 218 28.90 -23.60 37.34
C ASN A 218 28.91 -22.54 38.46
N THR A 219 29.14 -22.91 39.73
CA THR A 219 29.30 -21.96 40.84
C THR A 219 30.72 -22.00 41.40
N GLY A 220 31.66 -22.54 40.63
CA GLY A 220 33.05 -22.64 41.00
C GLY A 220 33.71 -21.27 41.08
N GLU A 221 34.47 -21.07 42.14
CA GLU A 221 35.16 -19.80 42.40
C GLU A 221 36.58 -20.07 42.91
N LEU A 222 37.56 -19.41 42.29
CA LEU A 222 38.92 -19.35 42.83
C LEU A 222 39.25 -17.91 43.22
N THR A 223 39.61 -17.72 44.49
CA THR A 223 40.19 -16.45 44.95
C THR A 223 41.71 -16.58 45.07
N VAL A 224 42.44 -15.82 44.25
CA VAL A 224 43.90 -15.68 44.34
C VAL A 224 44.21 -14.54 45.31
N VAL A 225 44.72 -14.89 46.48
CA VAL A 225 44.98 -13.91 47.57
C VAL A 225 46.34 -13.22 47.44
N ALA A 226 46.57 -12.16 48.20
CA ALA A 226 47.80 -11.37 48.15
C ALA A 226 49.08 -12.23 48.20
N LYS A 227 50.05 -11.91 47.32
CA LYS A 227 51.39 -12.55 47.20
C LYS A 227 51.37 -14.02 46.77
N THR A 228 50.24 -14.51 46.27
CA THR A 228 50.08 -15.86 45.73
C THR A 228 49.82 -15.83 44.23
N SER A 229 49.80 -16.98 43.57
CA SER A 229 49.62 -17.02 42.11
C SER A 229 48.68 -18.12 41.60
N ALA A 230 48.15 -17.92 40.40
CA ALA A 230 47.44 -18.93 39.62
C ALA A 230 48.03 -19.03 38.21
N LYS A 231 48.09 -20.23 37.64
CA LYS A 231 48.56 -20.49 36.28
C LYS A 231 47.60 -21.41 35.53
N ASN A 232 47.52 -21.25 34.21
CA ASN A 232 46.76 -22.16 33.32
C ASN A 232 45.30 -22.34 33.77
N THR A 233 44.62 -21.25 34.15
CA THR A 233 43.26 -21.33 34.68
C THR A 233 42.24 -21.20 33.55
N THR A 234 41.28 -22.11 33.49
CA THR A 234 40.15 -22.05 32.54
C THR A 234 38.88 -21.69 33.29
N ILE A 235 38.21 -20.63 32.84
CA ILE A 235 36.98 -20.11 33.44
C ILE A 235 35.86 -20.29 32.43
N ASP A 236 34.98 -21.25 32.71
CA ASP A 236 33.83 -21.61 31.89
C ASP A 236 32.54 -21.01 32.47
N ALA A 237 31.40 -21.32 31.84
CA ALA A 237 30.09 -20.77 32.21
C ALA A 237 29.80 -20.89 33.72
N GLY A 238 29.58 -19.74 34.37
CA GLY A 238 29.30 -19.60 35.80
C GLY A 238 30.53 -19.63 36.71
N GLY A 239 31.69 -20.06 36.20
CA GLY A 239 32.95 -20.00 36.92
C GLY A 239 33.44 -18.57 37.15
N LYS A 240 34.10 -18.34 38.29
CA LYS A 240 34.64 -17.02 38.67
C LYS A 240 36.06 -17.09 39.19
N LEU A 241 36.98 -16.33 38.58
CA LEU A 241 38.34 -16.10 39.12
C LEU A 241 38.41 -14.68 39.71
N ILE A 242 38.82 -14.56 40.97
CA ILE A 242 39.08 -13.28 41.64
C ILE A 242 40.57 -13.14 41.89
N VAL A 243 41.18 -12.09 41.36
CA VAL A 243 42.59 -11.74 41.55
C VAL A 243 42.68 -10.53 42.46
N GLN A 244 43.11 -10.75 43.71
CA GLN A 244 43.21 -9.67 44.70
C GLN A 244 44.46 -8.81 44.49
N LYS A 245 44.55 -7.72 45.25
CA LYS A 245 45.75 -6.89 45.35
C LYS A 245 47.00 -7.73 45.66
N GLU A 246 48.11 -7.47 44.96
CA GLU A 246 49.38 -8.21 45.05
C GLU A 246 49.31 -9.69 44.61
N ALA A 247 48.17 -10.16 44.11
CA ALA A 247 48.02 -11.50 43.53
C ALA A 247 48.36 -11.50 42.04
N LYS A 248 48.78 -12.66 41.53
CA LYS A 248 49.18 -12.81 40.13
C LYS A 248 48.48 -13.98 39.46
N THR A 249 48.03 -13.80 38.23
CA THR A 249 47.64 -14.90 37.35
C THR A 249 48.38 -14.83 36.02
N ASP A 250 48.75 -15.99 35.50
CA ASP A 250 49.36 -16.15 34.18
C ASP A 250 48.64 -17.24 33.39
N SER A 251 48.37 -16.97 32.11
CA SER A 251 47.69 -17.91 31.21
C SER A 251 46.27 -18.24 31.70
N THR A 252 45.36 -17.27 31.59
CA THR A 252 43.94 -17.42 31.94
C THR A 252 43.08 -17.48 30.67
N ARG A 253 42.36 -18.58 30.46
CA ARG A 253 41.37 -18.70 29.39
C ARG A 253 39.98 -18.38 29.93
N LEU A 254 39.36 -17.33 29.38
CA LEU A 254 38.06 -16.83 29.81
C LEU A 254 37.01 -17.16 28.74
N ASN A 255 36.26 -18.24 28.94
CA ASN A 255 35.25 -18.74 28.00
C ASN A 255 33.87 -18.09 28.24
N ASN A 256 32.92 -18.37 27.35
CA ASN A 256 31.55 -17.84 27.42
C ASN A 256 30.89 -18.11 28.78
N GLY A 257 30.44 -17.04 29.44
CA GLY A 257 29.77 -17.08 30.75
C GLY A 257 30.72 -17.20 31.94
N GLY A 258 32.03 -17.30 31.72
CA GLY A 258 33.04 -17.20 32.78
C GLY A 258 33.32 -15.75 33.15
N VAL A 259 33.75 -15.53 34.40
CA VAL A 259 34.05 -14.20 34.95
C VAL A 259 35.48 -14.14 35.48
N LEU A 260 36.26 -13.17 34.98
CA LEU A 260 37.53 -12.76 35.56
C LEU A 260 37.37 -11.40 36.24
N GLU A 261 37.53 -11.35 37.56
CA GLU A 261 37.56 -10.12 38.34
C GLU A 261 39.00 -9.84 38.79
N VAL A 262 39.58 -8.73 38.30
CA VAL A 262 40.89 -8.26 38.73
C VAL A 262 40.70 -7.01 39.58
N GLN A 263 40.94 -7.15 40.87
CA GLN A 263 40.81 -6.07 41.84
C GLN A 263 42.02 -5.12 41.77
N ASP A 264 41.87 -3.93 42.33
CA ASP A 264 42.91 -2.89 42.36
C ASP A 264 44.24 -3.43 42.92
N GLY A 265 45.28 -3.39 42.09
CA GLY A 265 46.61 -3.91 42.44
C GLY A 265 46.86 -5.39 42.11
N GLY A 266 45.91 -6.07 41.47
CA GLY A 266 46.08 -7.43 40.94
C GLY A 266 46.77 -7.43 39.56
N GLU A 267 47.43 -8.54 39.24
CA GLU A 267 48.15 -8.77 37.98
C GLU A 267 47.58 -10.00 37.24
N ALA A 268 47.18 -9.86 35.98
CA ALA A 268 46.71 -10.94 35.12
C ALA A 268 47.36 -10.89 33.73
N LYS A 269 48.23 -11.84 33.41
CA LYS A 269 48.97 -11.90 32.13
C LYS A 269 48.52 -13.07 31.28
N HIS A 270 48.69 -12.91 29.96
CA HIS A 270 48.30 -13.89 28.96
C HIS A 270 46.83 -14.30 29.12
N VAL A 271 45.95 -13.31 29.30
CA VAL A 271 44.51 -13.53 29.32
C VAL A 271 44.03 -13.80 27.90
N GLU A 272 43.30 -14.87 27.68
CA GLU A 272 42.68 -15.21 26.41
C GLU A 272 41.16 -15.12 26.57
N GLN A 273 40.59 -13.96 26.25
CA GLN A 273 39.14 -13.74 26.31
C GLN A 273 38.49 -14.30 25.06
N GLN A 274 37.60 -15.28 25.23
CA GLN A 274 36.73 -15.75 24.16
C GLN A 274 35.44 -14.92 24.13
N SER A 275 34.70 -15.03 23.03
CA SER A 275 33.35 -14.46 22.97
C SER A 275 32.48 -14.99 24.12
N GLY A 276 31.83 -14.06 24.81
CA GLY A 276 31.03 -14.24 26.01
C GLY A 276 31.81 -14.26 27.33
N GLY A 277 33.14 -14.13 27.30
CA GLY A 277 33.96 -14.02 28.50
C GLY A 277 33.84 -12.66 29.17
N ALA A 278 33.52 -12.61 30.47
CA ALA A 278 33.33 -11.36 31.20
C ALA A 278 34.57 -10.93 31.99
N LEU A 279 35.12 -9.76 31.65
CA LEU A 279 36.22 -9.12 32.39
C LEU A 279 35.68 -8.00 33.27
N ILE A 280 35.98 -8.04 34.57
CA ILE A 280 35.66 -6.98 35.54
C ILE A 280 36.98 -6.36 36.04
N ALA A 281 37.18 -5.07 35.78
CA ALA A 281 38.42 -4.38 36.11
C ALA A 281 38.27 -2.86 36.30
N SER A 282 39.32 -2.24 36.84
CA SER A 282 39.49 -0.78 36.95
C SER A 282 40.81 -0.34 36.31
N THR A 283 40.89 0.93 35.91
CA THR A 283 42.14 1.56 35.41
C THR A 283 43.00 2.15 36.55
N THR A 284 42.88 1.65 37.78
CA THR A 284 43.74 2.06 38.90
C THR A 284 45.21 1.74 38.59
N SER A 285 46.14 2.58 39.05
CA SER A 285 47.57 2.49 38.69
C SER A 285 48.25 1.16 39.05
N GLY A 286 47.71 0.40 40.00
CA GLY A 286 48.22 -0.91 40.41
C GLY A 286 47.70 -2.09 39.59
N THR A 287 46.65 -1.91 38.79
CA THR A 287 46.05 -2.98 38.00
C THR A 287 46.87 -3.24 36.74
N LEU A 288 47.26 -4.49 36.50
CA LEU A 288 47.97 -4.93 35.30
C LEU A 288 47.24 -6.11 34.65
N ILE A 289 46.67 -5.91 33.47
CA ILE A 289 46.01 -6.96 32.68
C ILE A 289 46.57 -6.92 31.27
N GLU A 290 47.00 -8.05 30.72
CA GLU A 290 47.52 -8.15 29.34
C GLU A 290 47.06 -9.46 28.69
N GLY A 291 46.62 -9.39 27.44
CA GLY A 291 46.05 -10.56 26.77
C GLY A 291 45.58 -10.33 25.34
N THR A 292 44.84 -11.31 24.83
CA THR A 292 44.12 -11.27 23.56
C THR A 292 42.63 -11.23 23.82
N ASN A 293 41.91 -10.30 23.19
CA ASN A 293 40.48 -10.11 23.36
C ASN A 293 39.67 -11.06 22.45
N SER A 294 38.34 -11.03 22.56
CA SER A 294 37.44 -11.91 21.81
C SER A 294 37.40 -11.65 20.29
N TYR A 295 38.02 -10.57 19.82
CA TYR A 295 38.19 -10.26 18.38
C TYR A 295 39.58 -10.67 17.86
N GLY A 296 40.46 -11.19 18.71
CA GLY A 296 41.81 -11.62 18.35
C GLY A 296 42.88 -10.53 18.47
N ASP A 297 42.53 -9.33 18.92
CA ASP A 297 43.48 -8.23 19.11
C ASP A 297 44.13 -8.29 20.50
N ALA A 298 45.37 -7.79 20.58
CA ALA A 298 46.01 -7.57 21.87
C ALA A 298 45.30 -6.44 22.64
N PHE A 299 45.04 -6.66 23.93
CA PHE A 299 44.46 -5.67 24.83
C PHE A 299 45.30 -5.54 26.12
N TYR A 300 45.19 -4.40 26.79
CA TYR A 300 45.80 -4.23 28.10
C TYR A 300 45.05 -3.26 29.01
N ILE A 301 45.27 -3.40 30.31
CA ILE A 301 45.03 -2.40 31.35
C ILE A 301 46.33 -2.25 32.14
N ARG A 302 47.04 -1.13 31.99
CA ARG A 302 48.30 -0.87 32.70
C ARG A 302 48.61 0.61 32.69
N ASN A 303 49.39 1.08 33.67
CA ASN A 303 49.84 2.48 33.74
C ASN A 303 48.67 3.49 33.61
N SER A 304 47.53 3.20 34.26
CA SER A 304 46.34 4.05 34.19
C SER A 304 45.73 4.20 32.78
N GLU A 305 45.97 3.23 31.89
CA GLU A 305 45.36 3.15 30.57
C GLU A 305 44.76 1.77 30.29
N ALA A 306 43.52 1.74 29.81
CA ALA A 306 42.90 0.57 29.19
C ALA A 306 42.89 0.73 27.67
N LYS A 307 43.29 -0.29 26.91
CA LYS A 307 43.27 -0.26 25.44
C LYS A 307 42.73 -1.56 24.85
N ASN A 308 41.87 -1.46 23.84
CA ASN A 308 41.25 -2.58 23.11
C ASN A 308 40.47 -3.56 24.02
N VAL A 309 39.96 -3.07 25.14
CA VAL A 309 39.20 -3.89 26.09
C VAL A 309 37.83 -4.21 25.50
N VAL A 310 37.40 -5.48 25.61
CA VAL A 310 36.05 -5.91 25.21
C VAL A 310 35.24 -6.22 26.45
N LEU A 311 34.07 -5.59 26.55
CA LEU A 311 33.13 -5.74 27.66
C LEU A 311 31.87 -6.42 27.14
N GLU A 312 31.63 -7.64 27.59
CA GLU A 312 30.49 -8.46 27.16
C GLU A 312 29.94 -9.26 28.34
N ASN A 313 28.66 -9.64 28.30
CA ASN A 313 27.96 -10.31 29.40
C ASN A 313 28.08 -9.50 30.71
N ALA A 314 28.67 -10.06 31.76
CA ALA A 314 28.86 -9.37 33.04
C ALA A 314 30.13 -8.50 33.07
N GLY A 315 30.79 -8.29 31.93
CA GLY A 315 32.02 -7.51 31.82
C GLY A 315 31.79 -6.04 32.19
N SER A 316 32.67 -5.50 33.02
CA SER A 316 32.57 -4.13 33.52
C SER A 316 33.94 -3.47 33.63
N LEU A 317 34.06 -2.23 33.15
CA LEU A 317 35.26 -1.42 33.29
C LEU A 317 34.95 -0.10 34.01
N THR A 318 35.69 0.17 35.08
CA THR A 318 35.73 1.49 35.72
C THR A 318 36.96 2.28 35.26
N VAL A 319 36.73 3.38 34.55
CA VAL A 319 37.80 4.34 34.18
C VAL A 319 37.90 5.40 35.27
N VAL A 320 38.91 5.30 36.13
CA VAL A 320 39.05 6.20 37.29
C VAL A 320 39.56 7.59 36.88
N THR A 321 39.43 8.57 37.77
CA THR A 321 39.90 9.94 37.52
C THR A 321 41.40 9.97 37.18
N GLY A 322 41.77 10.70 36.13
CA GLY A 322 43.16 10.81 35.66
C GLY A 322 43.65 9.65 34.78
N SER A 323 42.86 8.57 34.66
CA SER A 323 43.12 7.46 33.76
C SER A 323 42.40 7.64 32.42
N ARG A 324 42.77 6.82 31.42
CA ARG A 324 42.11 6.81 30.12
C ARG A 324 41.75 5.41 29.62
N ALA A 325 40.71 5.30 28.82
CA ALA A 325 40.38 4.11 28.04
C ALA A 325 40.36 4.44 26.54
N VAL A 326 40.87 3.55 25.70
CA VAL A 326 41.03 3.76 24.27
C VAL A 326 40.54 2.53 23.52
N ASP A 327 39.67 2.74 22.52
CA ASP A 327 39.15 1.70 21.63
C ASP A 327 38.45 0.56 22.39
N THR A 328 37.68 0.89 23.43
CA THR A 328 36.87 -0.09 24.17
C THR A 328 35.66 -0.51 23.34
N ILE A 329 35.40 -1.82 23.24
CA ILE A 329 34.19 -2.37 22.61
C ILE A 329 33.24 -2.83 23.71
N ILE A 330 32.01 -2.31 23.71
CA ILE A 330 30.97 -2.68 24.67
C ILE A 330 29.86 -3.42 23.93
N ASN A 331 29.79 -4.73 24.14
CA ASN A 331 28.77 -5.64 23.62
C ASN A 331 27.62 -5.79 24.61
N ALA A 332 26.67 -6.69 24.30
CA ALA A 332 25.46 -6.91 25.10
C ALA A 332 25.77 -7.14 26.59
N ASN A 333 25.07 -6.40 27.45
CA ASN A 333 25.20 -6.37 28.91
C ASN A 333 26.55 -5.87 29.45
N GLY A 334 27.53 -5.61 28.58
CA GLY A 334 28.78 -4.97 28.96
C GLY A 334 28.53 -3.55 29.48
N LYS A 335 29.33 -3.14 30.46
CA LYS A 335 29.19 -1.83 31.12
C LYS A 335 30.53 -1.11 31.24
N MET A 336 30.54 0.19 30.94
CA MET A 336 31.68 1.06 31.22
C MET A 336 31.26 2.30 32.00
N ASP A 337 31.87 2.49 33.17
CA ASP A 337 31.69 3.68 34.02
C ASP A 337 32.93 4.58 33.90
N VAL A 338 32.75 5.80 33.41
CA VAL A 338 33.85 6.72 33.08
C VAL A 338 33.87 7.91 34.02
N TYR A 339 34.89 7.98 34.89
CA TYR A 339 35.25 9.14 35.72
C TYR A 339 36.49 9.88 35.19
N GLY A 340 37.27 9.24 34.32
CA GLY A 340 38.44 9.81 33.65
C GLY A 340 38.13 10.23 32.21
N LYS A 341 38.85 9.66 31.25
CA LYS A 341 38.65 9.90 29.82
C LYS A 341 38.45 8.61 29.04
N ASP A 342 37.54 8.57 28.08
CA ASP A 342 37.52 7.53 27.05
C ASP A 342 37.63 8.12 25.63
N VAL A 343 38.18 7.33 24.71
CA VAL A 343 38.35 7.71 23.29
C VAL A 343 38.01 6.50 22.42
N GLY A 344 37.15 6.69 21.41
CA GLY A 344 36.89 5.68 20.38
C GLY A 344 36.06 4.49 20.85
N THR A 345 35.24 4.65 21.90
CA THR A 345 34.40 3.57 22.40
C THR A 345 33.36 3.15 21.37
N VAL A 346 33.20 1.85 21.11
CA VAL A 346 32.13 1.29 20.26
C VAL A 346 31.06 0.67 21.15
N LEU A 347 29.82 1.19 21.08
CA LEU A 347 28.70 0.73 21.89
C LEU A 347 27.73 -0.08 21.01
N ASN A 348 27.89 -1.39 21.00
CA ASN A 348 27.00 -2.30 20.29
C ASN A 348 25.68 -2.52 21.07
N SER A 349 24.73 -3.21 20.46
CA SER A 349 23.39 -3.48 21.03
C SER A 349 23.44 -3.95 22.48
N ALA A 350 22.66 -3.29 23.35
CA ALA A 350 22.58 -3.52 24.80
C ALA A 350 23.88 -3.31 25.60
N GLY A 351 24.93 -2.75 24.99
CA GLY A 351 26.10 -2.23 25.70
C GLY A 351 25.80 -0.87 26.32
N THR A 352 26.36 -0.61 27.50
CA THR A 352 26.11 0.63 28.25
C THR A 352 27.39 1.37 28.62
N GLN A 353 27.36 2.69 28.45
CA GLN A 353 28.43 3.57 28.88
C GLN A 353 27.85 4.75 29.67
N THR A 354 28.45 5.07 30.82
CA THR A 354 28.09 6.25 31.62
C THR A 354 29.29 7.17 31.77
N ILE A 355 29.16 8.41 31.30
CA ILE A 355 30.16 9.46 31.43
C ILE A 355 29.79 10.33 32.63
N TYR A 356 30.51 10.19 33.74
CA TYR A 356 30.23 10.91 34.98
C TYR A 356 30.67 12.37 34.91
N ALA A 357 30.23 13.17 35.89
CA ALA A 357 30.61 14.58 35.99
C ALA A 357 32.15 14.75 35.99
N SER A 358 32.63 15.74 35.24
CA SER A 358 34.07 16.01 34.98
C SER A 358 34.80 14.99 34.08
N ALA A 359 34.14 13.90 33.67
CA ALA A 359 34.71 12.95 32.70
C ALA A 359 34.49 13.42 31.26
N THR A 360 35.32 12.90 30.34
CA THR A 360 35.23 13.20 28.91
C THR A 360 35.19 11.92 28.07
N SER A 361 34.25 11.84 27.11
CA SER A 361 34.23 10.81 26.06
C SER A 361 34.46 11.46 24.70
N ASP A 362 35.41 10.95 23.92
CA ASP A 362 35.68 11.45 22.57
C ASP A 362 35.42 10.36 21.53
N LYS A 363 34.67 10.68 20.47
CA LYS A 363 34.46 9.80 19.30
C LYS A 363 33.80 8.46 19.63
N ALA A 364 32.85 8.45 20.56
CA ALA A 364 32.04 7.27 20.80
C ALA A 364 31.20 6.94 19.54
N ASN A 365 31.21 5.69 19.10
CA ASN A 365 30.37 5.19 18.02
C ASN A 365 29.25 4.32 18.61
N ILE A 366 28.01 4.82 18.57
CA ILE A 366 26.84 4.19 19.16
C ILE A 366 26.09 3.40 18.07
N LYS A 367 26.08 2.07 18.23
CA LYS A 367 25.57 1.05 17.31
C LYS A 367 24.54 0.14 17.99
N GLY A 368 23.50 0.76 18.54
CA GLY A 368 22.42 0.07 19.26
C GLY A 368 22.62 0.03 20.77
N GLY A 369 23.78 0.45 21.27
CA GLY A 369 24.04 0.64 22.69
C GLY A 369 23.47 1.95 23.23
N LYS A 370 23.77 2.21 24.51
CA LYS A 370 23.31 3.40 25.24
C LYS A 370 24.47 4.14 25.90
N GLN A 371 24.62 5.41 25.58
CA GLN A 371 25.54 6.33 26.27
C GLN A 371 24.75 7.32 27.12
N THR A 372 25.06 7.42 28.42
CA THR A 372 24.51 8.45 29.31
C THR A 372 25.61 9.44 29.68
N VAL A 373 25.35 10.74 29.50
CA VAL A 373 26.34 11.82 29.62
C VAL A 373 25.95 12.81 30.72
N TYR A 374 26.63 12.69 31.86
CA TYR A 374 26.67 13.69 32.94
C TYR A 374 27.91 14.60 32.86
N GLY A 375 28.93 14.16 32.11
CA GLY A 375 30.17 14.91 31.82
C GLY A 375 30.13 15.61 30.46
N LEU A 376 31.21 15.47 29.68
CA LEU A 376 31.33 15.99 28.30
C LEU A 376 31.50 14.83 27.31
N ALA A 377 30.75 14.80 26.22
CA ALA A 377 31.02 13.92 25.08
C ALA A 377 31.23 14.73 23.79
N THR A 378 32.31 14.45 23.05
CA THR A 378 32.68 15.15 21.82
C THR A 378 32.70 14.21 20.63
N GLU A 379 32.25 14.69 19.47
CA GLU A 379 32.33 13.98 18.19
C GLU A 379 31.69 12.58 18.20
N ALA A 380 30.65 12.38 19.02
CA ALA A 380 29.93 11.12 19.07
C ALA A 380 29.19 10.87 17.75
N ASN A 381 29.22 9.64 17.25
CA ASN A 381 28.46 9.20 16.08
C ASN A 381 27.35 8.24 16.52
N ILE A 382 26.10 8.62 16.30
CA ILE A 382 24.92 7.80 16.62
C ILE A 382 24.43 7.17 15.32
N GLU A 383 24.86 5.94 15.04
CA GLU A 383 24.40 5.15 13.89
C GLU A 383 23.06 4.46 14.22
N SER A 384 22.93 3.96 15.46
CA SER A 384 21.70 3.39 16.04
C SER A 384 21.81 3.40 17.57
N GLY A 385 20.71 3.18 18.30
CA GLY A 385 20.72 3.25 19.77
C GLY A 385 20.51 4.67 20.29
N GLU A 386 21.01 4.96 21.49
CA GLU A 386 20.63 6.16 22.26
C GLU A 386 21.82 6.86 22.92
N GLN A 387 21.88 8.19 22.79
CA GLN A 387 22.68 9.07 23.66
C GLN A 387 21.73 9.91 24.53
N ILE A 388 21.86 9.81 25.86
CA ILE A 388 21.15 10.65 26.80
C ILE A 388 22.12 11.69 27.37
N VAL A 389 21.83 12.97 27.13
CA VAL A 389 22.54 14.12 27.71
C VAL A 389 21.74 14.60 28.93
N ASP A 390 22.19 14.22 30.12
CA ASP A 390 21.48 14.40 31.40
C ASP A 390 22.35 15.26 32.33
N GLY A 391 22.11 16.57 32.36
CA GLY A 391 22.92 17.55 33.10
C GLY A 391 24.36 17.77 32.58
N GLY A 392 24.86 16.91 31.69
CA GLY A 392 26.13 17.06 31.00
C GLY A 392 26.05 17.88 29.71
N SER A 393 27.10 17.80 28.88
CA SER A 393 27.15 18.45 27.58
C SER A 393 27.68 17.55 26.47
N THR A 394 27.23 17.80 25.25
CA THR A 394 27.76 17.17 24.04
C THR A 394 28.14 18.22 23.01
N GLU A 395 29.20 17.98 22.26
CA GLU A 395 29.65 18.86 21.18
C GLU A 395 29.91 18.06 19.90
N LYS A 396 29.37 18.53 18.77
CA LYS A 396 29.56 17.92 17.44
C LYS A 396 29.09 16.47 17.35
N THR A 397 27.99 16.16 18.01
CA THR A 397 27.34 14.85 17.84
C THR A 397 26.79 14.75 16.41
N HIS A 398 27.05 13.62 15.75
CA HIS A 398 26.49 13.29 14.44
C HIS A 398 25.40 12.24 14.62
N ILE A 399 24.17 12.54 14.20
CA ILE A 399 23.02 11.64 14.24
C ILE A 399 22.79 11.11 12.82
N ASN A 400 23.20 9.88 12.58
CA ASN A 400 23.08 9.17 11.31
C ASN A 400 22.01 8.05 11.34
N GLY A 401 21.27 7.97 12.44
CA GLY A 401 20.20 7.05 12.76
C GLY A 401 19.83 7.31 14.22
N GLY A 402 19.47 6.29 15.01
CA GLY A 402 19.34 6.40 16.49
C GLY A 402 18.66 7.66 17.06
N THR A 403 18.93 7.94 18.34
CA THR A 403 18.33 9.07 19.07
C THR A 403 19.34 9.77 19.98
N GLN A 404 19.33 11.10 19.99
CA GLN A 404 19.92 11.92 21.06
C GLN A 404 18.79 12.55 21.90
N THR A 405 18.75 12.26 23.19
CA THR A 405 17.80 12.85 24.14
C THR A 405 18.53 13.86 25.03
N VAL A 406 18.06 15.11 25.07
CA VAL A 406 18.65 16.19 25.87
C VAL A 406 17.66 16.61 26.95
N GLN A 407 18.04 16.47 28.22
CA GLN A 407 17.13 16.65 29.35
C GLN A 407 17.85 17.16 30.61
N ASN A 408 17.07 17.63 31.61
CA ASN A 408 17.56 17.98 32.94
C ASN A 408 18.82 18.89 32.92
N TYR A 409 18.74 20.03 32.23
CA TYR A 409 19.87 20.96 32.06
C TYR A 409 21.03 20.44 31.20
N GLY A 410 20.85 19.31 30.53
CA GLY A 410 21.77 18.82 29.51
C GLY A 410 21.84 19.79 28.32
N LYS A 411 23.04 19.91 27.73
CA LYS A 411 23.30 20.81 26.60
C LYS A 411 23.92 20.09 25.41
N ALA A 412 23.24 20.08 24.26
CA ALA A 412 23.81 19.60 22.99
C ALA A 412 24.22 20.78 22.11
N ILE A 413 25.46 20.79 21.62
CA ILE A 413 26.04 21.91 20.87
C ILE A 413 26.51 21.41 19.50
N ASN A 414 26.07 22.09 18.44
CA ASN A 414 26.42 21.80 17.04
C ASN A 414 26.14 20.34 16.66
N THR A 415 24.95 19.85 16.96
CA THR A 415 24.53 18.50 16.56
C THR A 415 24.17 18.48 15.07
N ASP A 416 24.81 17.61 14.30
CA ASP A 416 24.47 17.36 12.89
C ASP A 416 23.45 16.22 12.79
N ILE A 417 22.23 16.54 12.35
CA ILE A 417 21.12 15.59 12.22
C ILE A 417 20.93 15.23 10.74
N VAL A 418 21.59 14.16 10.31
CA VAL A 418 21.52 13.66 8.93
C VAL A 418 20.32 12.73 8.77
N SER A 419 20.11 11.84 9.74
CA SER A 419 18.90 11.02 9.86
C SER A 419 18.56 10.83 11.35
N GLY A 420 17.57 10.01 11.70
CA GLY A 420 17.22 9.77 13.11
C GLY A 420 16.63 10.98 13.82
N LEU A 421 16.87 11.09 15.13
CA LEU A 421 16.11 11.99 16.00
C LEU A 421 16.96 12.68 17.09
N GLN A 422 16.78 14.00 17.23
CA GLN A 422 17.16 14.74 18.44
C GLN A 422 15.88 15.14 19.22
N GLN A 423 15.73 14.69 20.46
CA GLN A 423 14.64 15.10 21.34
C GLN A 423 15.16 16.05 22.41
N ILE A 424 14.61 17.26 22.46
CA ILE A 424 14.82 18.18 23.57
C ILE A 424 13.63 18.08 24.51
N MET A 425 13.90 17.60 25.72
CA MET A 425 12.94 17.44 26.82
C MET A 425 12.96 18.66 27.74
N ALA A 426 12.13 18.64 28.79
CA ALA A 426 12.07 19.71 29.78
C ALA A 426 13.46 20.06 30.34
N ASN A 427 13.78 21.36 30.35
CA ASN A 427 15.06 21.94 30.77
C ASN A 427 16.29 21.49 29.93
N GLY A 428 16.11 20.75 28.85
CA GLY A 428 17.18 20.47 27.89
C GLY A 428 17.41 21.64 26.94
N THR A 429 18.65 21.83 26.47
CA THR A 429 19.00 22.86 25.48
C THR A 429 19.80 22.26 24.32
N ALA A 430 19.34 22.47 23.08
CA ALA A 430 20.12 22.21 21.87
C ALA A 430 20.50 23.55 21.21
N GLU A 431 21.79 23.76 20.95
CA GLU A 431 22.32 25.01 20.37
C GLU A 431 23.05 24.68 19.05
N GLY A 432 22.67 25.35 17.97
CA GLY A 432 23.35 25.26 16.67
C GLY A 432 23.15 23.93 15.94
N SER A 433 22.05 23.20 16.20
CA SER A 433 21.77 21.95 15.48
C SER A 433 21.56 22.20 13.99
N ILE A 434 22.17 21.36 13.13
CA ILE A 434 21.99 21.40 11.67
C ILE A 434 21.13 20.21 11.25
N ILE A 435 19.96 20.47 10.67
CA ILE A 435 18.94 19.46 10.36
C ILE A 435 18.90 19.25 8.84
N ASN A 436 19.67 18.28 8.34
CA ASN A 436 19.82 17.97 6.91
C ASN A 436 18.89 16.83 6.42
N GLY A 437 18.14 16.21 7.32
CA GLY A 437 17.23 15.11 6.98
C GLY A 437 16.42 14.61 8.16
N GLY A 438 17.06 14.15 9.24
CA GLY A 438 16.36 13.67 10.43
C GLY A 438 15.48 14.73 11.11
N SER A 439 14.98 14.40 12.31
CA SER A 439 14.06 15.27 13.03
C SER A 439 14.70 15.86 14.29
N GLN A 440 14.43 17.13 14.55
CA GLN A 440 14.58 17.75 15.86
C GLN A 440 13.18 17.97 16.45
N ILE A 441 12.91 17.39 17.62
CA ILE A 441 11.65 17.55 18.35
C ILE A 441 11.89 18.34 19.62
N VAL A 442 11.21 19.46 19.78
CA VAL A 442 11.23 20.29 20.99
C VAL A 442 9.93 20.07 21.76
N ASN A 443 10.04 19.36 22.89
CA ASN A 443 8.90 19.07 23.77
C ASN A 443 8.66 20.20 24.79
N GLU A 444 7.61 20.07 25.60
CA GLU A 444 7.28 21.02 26.68
C GLU A 444 8.50 21.33 27.57
N GLY A 445 8.82 22.61 27.70
CA GLY A 445 9.96 23.09 28.50
C GLY A 445 11.34 22.87 27.88
N GLY A 446 11.44 22.31 26.68
CA GLY A 446 12.68 22.19 25.92
C GLY A 446 13.01 23.46 25.13
N LEU A 447 14.30 23.70 24.90
CA LEU A 447 14.81 24.85 24.15
C LEU A 447 15.74 24.42 22.99
N ALA A 448 15.43 24.85 21.77
CA ALA A 448 16.34 24.82 20.63
C ALA A 448 16.76 26.24 20.25
N GLU A 449 18.06 26.50 20.09
CA GLU A 449 18.60 27.80 19.71
C GLU A 449 19.44 27.68 18.44
N ASN A 450 19.24 28.59 17.50
CA ASN A 450 20.01 28.72 16.27
C ASN A 450 20.04 27.46 15.41
N SER A 451 18.95 26.67 15.42
CA SER A 451 18.83 25.50 14.54
C SER A 451 18.81 25.93 13.06
N VAL A 452 19.58 25.24 12.24
CA VAL A 452 19.57 25.39 10.77
C VAL A 452 18.72 24.27 10.18
N LEU A 453 17.59 24.63 9.56
CA LEU A 453 16.60 23.70 9.03
C LEU A 453 16.75 23.64 7.50
N ASN A 454 17.48 22.64 7.01
CA ASN A 454 17.79 22.43 5.60
C ASN A 454 16.77 21.50 4.92
N ASP A 455 16.89 21.38 3.59
CA ASP A 455 16.07 20.53 2.74
C ASP A 455 16.04 19.08 3.26
N GLY A 456 14.83 18.54 3.43
CA GLY A 456 14.60 17.19 3.97
C GLY A 456 14.57 17.11 5.50
N GLY A 457 15.14 18.10 6.22
CA GLY A 457 15.07 18.19 7.67
C GLY A 457 13.69 18.59 8.20
N THR A 458 13.34 18.11 9.40
CA THR A 458 12.09 18.50 10.09
C THR A 458 12.37 19.02 11.50
N LEU A 459 11.84 20.21 11.82
CA LEU A 459 11.80 20.77 13.17
C LEU A 459 10.36 20.75 13.68
N ASP A 460 10.07 19.92 14.68
CA ASP A 460 8.76 19.81 15.36
C ASP A 460 8.81 20.53 16.72
N VAL A 461 8.15 21.68 16.81
CA VAL A 461 8.01 22.45 18.06
C VAL A 461 6.61 22.26 18.62
N ARG A 462 6.54 21.47 19.68
CA ARG A 462 5.28 21.09 20.33
C ARG A 462 4.77 22.19 21.25
N GLU A 463 3.56 21.98 21.78
CA GLU A 463 2.98 22.86 22.79
C GLU A 463 3.96 23.10 23.93
N LYS A 464 4.12 24.38 24.30
CA LYS A 464 5.07 24.87 25.33
C LYS A 464 6.56 24.51 25.10
N GLY A 465 6.94 24.07 23.90
CA GLY A 465 8.34 24.03 23.47
C GLY A 465 8.81 25.41 23.00
N SER A 466 10.13 25.63 22.95
CA SER A 466 10.70 26.87 22.41
C SER A 466 11.83 26.60 21.41
N ALA A 467 11.77 27.24 20.24
CA ALA A 467 12.83 27.23 19.25
C ALA A 467 13.11 28.65 18.76
N THR A 468 14.35 29.14 18.86
CA THR A 468 14.67 30.54 18.54
C THR A 468 15.86 30.65 17.61
N GLY A 469 15.90 31.71 16.79
CA GLY A 469 17.00 31.94 15.85
C GLY A 469 17.06 30.93 14.69
N ILE A 470 15.94 30.26 14.38
CA ILE A 470 15.87 29.25 13.32
C ILE A 470 16.30 29.85 11.98
N GLN A 471 17.16 29.17 11.24
CA GLN A 471 17.49 29.50 9.84
C GLN A 471 16.79 28.48 8.94
N GLN A 472 15.66 28.85 8.34
CA GLN A 472 14.83 27.95 7.54
C GLN A 472 15.15 28.07 6.04
N SER A 473 15.61 26.97 5.43
CA SER A 473 15.71 26.83 3.97
C SER A 473 14.32 26.83 3.30
N SER A 474 14.26 27.02 1.97
CA SER A 474 12.98 27.02 1.24
C SER A 474 12.22 25.68 1.29
N GLN A 475 12.90 24.58 1.62
CA GLN A 475 12.36 23.22 1.58
C GLN A 475 12.42 22.53 2.96
N GLY A 476 12.86 23.23 4.00
CA GLY A 476 12.91 22.72 5.37
C GLY A 476 11.53 22.72 6.05
N ALA A 477 11.15 21.59 6.65
CA ALA A 477 9.82 21.39 7.21
C ALA A 477 9.73 21.89 8.66
N LEU A 478 9.04 23.01 8.87
CA LEU A 478 8.68 23.48 10.20
C LEU A 478 7.30 22.93 10.58
N VAL A 479 7.24 22.15 11.66
CA VAL A 479 6.00 21.67 12.27
C VAL A 479 5.85 22.40 13.60
N ALA A 480 4.78 23.18 13.76
CA ALA A 480 4.57 23.98 14.95
C ALA A 480 3.09 24.21 15.27
N THR A 481 2.82 24.61 16.50
CA THR A 481 1.51 25.04 16.98
C THR A 481 1.60 26.45 17.57
N THR A 482 0.53 27.24 17.47
CA THR A 482 0.44 28.55 18.14
C THR A 482 0.46 28.46 19.67
N ARG A 483 0.40 27.24 20.24
CA ARG A 483 0.59 26.96 21.67
C ARG A 483 2.05 26.66 22.06
N ALA A 484 2.99 26.69 21.12
CA ALA A 484 4.41 26.74 21.44
C ALA A 484 4.71 27.98 22.30
N THR A 485 5.69 27.90 23.19
CA THR A 485 6.07 29.05 24.04
C THR A 485 6.62 30.17 23.19
N ARG A 486 7.53 29.84 22.28
CA ARG A 486 8.15 30.80 21.35
C ARG A 486 8.84 30.07 20.19
N VAL A 487 8.49 30.43 18.97
CA VAL A 487 9.17 29.97 17.74
C VAL A 487 9.64 31.20 16.97
N THR A 488 10.94 31.40 16.72
CA THR A 488 11.40 32.55 15.94
C THR A 488 12.53 32.17 14.99
N GLY A 489 12.58 32.84 13.84
CA GLY A 489 13.62 32.58 12.85
C GLY A 489 13.58 33.49 11.64
N THR A 490 14.39 33.14 10.64
CA THR A 490 14.50 33.81 9.35
C THR A 490 14.43 32.76 8.25
N ARG A 491 13.63 33.05 7.22
CA ARG A 491 13.48 32.24 6.01
C ARG A 491 14.63 32.49 5.03
N ALA A 492 14.80 31.59 4.07
CA ALA A 492 15.80 31.71 3.00
C ALA A 492 15.67 33.00 2.15
N ASP A 493 14.48 33.58 2.08
CA ASP A 493 14.20 34.87 1.41
C ASP A 493 14.51 36.10 2.29
N GLY A 494 15.01 35.90 3.51
CA GLY A 494 15.37 36.95 4.45
C GLY A 494 14.21 37.46 5.32
N VAL A 495 13.00 36.91 5.16
CA VAL A 495 11.83 37.32 5.96
C VAL A 495 11.90 36.69 7.35
N ALA A 496 11.78 37.53 8.38
CA ALA A 496 11.65 37.07 9.77
C ALA A 496 10.24 36.52 10.03
N PHE A 497 10.17 35.43 10.79
CA PHE A 497 8.93 34.78 11.20
C PHE A 497 8.91 34.53 12.71
N SER A 498 7.71 34.42 13.28
CA SER A 498 7.53 34.24 14.72
C SER A 498 6.23 33.52 15.08
N ILE A 499 6.24 32.76 16.17
CA ILE A 499 5.08 32.31 16.93
C ILE A 499 5.31 32.75 18.38
N GLU A 500 4.56 33.75 18.83
CA GLU A 500 4.69 34.32 20.17
C GLU A 500 3.31 34.70 20.70
N GLN A 501 3.05 34.44 21.99
CA GLN A 501 1.81 34.85 22.67
C GLN A 501 0.52 34.42 21.93
N GLY A 502 0.52 33.26 21.28
CA GLY A 502 -0.64 32.77 20.50
C GLY A 502 -0.84 33.46 19.15
N ALA A 503 0.19 34.09 18.58
CA ALA A 503 0.15 34.67 17.24
C ALA A 503 1.31 34.16 16.38
N ALA A 504 1.01 33.55 15.24
CA ALA A 504 1.98 33.16 14.23
C ALA A 504 2.08 34.23 13.12
N ASN A 505 3.27 34.57 12.65
CA ASN A 505 3.50 35.60 11.64
C ASN A 505 4.55 35.15 10.61
N ASN A 506 4.25 35.33 9.32
CA ASN A 506 5.13 35.05 8.17
C ASN A 506 5.64 33.60 8.06
N ILE A 507 4.92 32.64 8.63
CA ILE A 507 5.34 31.22 8.66
C ILE A 507 5.40 30.67 7.23
N LEU A 508 6.49 29.96 6.90
CA LEU A 508 6.63 29.21 5.65
C LEU A 508 6.41 27.71 5.92
N LEU A 509 5.47 27.12 5.21
CA LEU A 509 5.14 25.69 5.28
C LEU A 509 5.40 25.04 3.93
N ALA A 510 6.33 24.08 3.89
CA ALA A 510 6.70 23.31 2.70
C ALA A 510 7.10 21.88 3.11
N ASN A 511 7.03 20.91 2.21
CA ASN A 511 7.55 19.53 2.37
C ASN A 511 7.19 18.83 3.69
N GLY A 512 5.92 18.86 4.08
CA GLY A 512 5.45 18.27 5.32
C GLY A 512 5.46 19.23 6.51
N GLY A 513 5.85 20.50 6.31
CA GLY A 513 5.67 21.55 7.29
C GLY A 513 4.19 21.76 7.61
N VAL A 514 3.86 21.91 8.89
CA VAL A 514 2.48 22.07 9.37
C VAL A 514 2.43 23.16 10.42
N LEU A 515 1.50 24.11 10.25
CA LEU A 515 1.10 25.03 11.30
C LEU A 515 -0.29 24.65 11.79
N THR A 516 -0.42 24.40 13.09
CA THR A 516 -1.73 24.30 13.74
C THR A 516 -2.03 25.60 14.48
N VAL A 517 -3.03 26.34 14.00
CA VAL A 517 -3.56 27.54 14.65
C VAL A 517 -4.65 27.10 15.61
N GLU A 518 -4.31 27.02 16.89
CA GLU A 518 -5.19 26.53 17.95
C GLU A 518 -6.33 27.51 18.28
N SER A 519 -7.37 27.03 18.98
CA SER A 519 -8.52 27.85 19.37
C SER A 519 -8.10 29.13 20.11
N ASP A 520 -8.76 30.26 19.86
CA ASP A 520 -8.46 31.55 20.49
C ASP A 520 -7.04 32.09 20.19
N THR A 521 -6.43 31.64 19.08
CA THR A 521 -5.13 32.11 18.57
C THR A 521 -5.22 32.56 17.11
N SER A 522 -4.13 33.12 16.58
CA SER A 522 -4.11 33.65 15.21
C SER A 522 -2.86 33.34 14.41
N SER A 523 -2.98 33.38 13.08
CA SER A 523 -1.87 33.43 12.14
C SER A 523 -2.03 34.61 11.17
N ASP A 524 -0.92 35.24 10.78
CA ASP A 524 -0.86 36.30 9.76
C ASP A 524 0.21 35.97 8.71
N LYS A 525 -0.15 36.09 7.43
CA LYS A 525 0.74 35.94 6.26
C LYS A 525 1.46 34.59 6.20
N THR A 526 0.78 33.51 6.57
CA THR A 526 1.30 32.15 6.35
C THR A 526 1.44 31.88 4.84
N GLN A 527 2.60 31.40 4.40
CA GLN A 527 2.81 30.91 3.04
C GLN A 527 2.84 29.39 3.06
N VAL A 528 1.90 28.77 2.35
CA VAL A 528 1.76 27.31 2.28
C VAL A 528 2.10 26.87 0.86
N ASN A 529 3.29 26.32 0.71
CA ASN A 529 3.79 25.78 -0.55
C ASN A 529 3.46 24.28 -0.65
N THR A 530 3.84 23.65 -1.77
CA THR A 530 3.66 22.21 -2.01
C THR A 530 4.07 21.35 -0.81
N GLY A 531 3.17 20.46 -0.40
CA GLY A 531 3.37 19.57 0.75
C GLY A 531 3.24 20.23 2.12
N GLY A 532 3.09 21.56 2.21
CA GLY A 532 2.79 22.27 3.45
C GLY A 532 1.31 22.27 3.78
N ARG A 533 0.96 22.42 5.07
CA ARG A 533 -0.44 22.52 5.52
C ARG A 533 -0.66 23.47 6.68
N GLU A 534 -1.61 24.40 6.55
CA GLU A 534 -2.11 25.21 7.66
C GLU A 534 -3.46 24.65 8.14
N ILE A 535 -3.60 24.41 9.45
CA ILE A 535 -4.84 23.94 10.08
C ILE A 535 -5.36 25.03 11.01
N VAL A 536 -6.51 25.60 10.68
CA VAL A 536 -7.16 26.68 11.44
C VAL A 536 -8.30 26.10 12.24
N LYS A 537 -8.09 25.85 13.54
CA LYS A 537 -9.10 25.20 14.39
C LYS A 537 -10.28 26.13 14.72
N THR A 538 -11.35 25.55 15.22
CA THR A 538 -12.51 26.30 15.74
C THR A 538 -12.09 27.43 16.69
N LYS A 539 -12.66 28.63 16.50
CA LYS A 539 -12.30 29.89 17.19
C LYS A 539 -10.90 30.46 16.90
N ALA A 540 -10.12 29.85 16.01
CA ALA A 540 -8.87 30.43 15.53
C ALA A 540 -9.12 31.38 14.34
N THR A 541 -8.17 32.26 14.06
CA THR A 541 -8.23 33.16 12.90
C THR A 541 -6.91 33.17 12.13
N ALA A 542 -6.94 32.78 10.85
CA ALA A 542 -5.83 32.96 9.92
C ALA A 542 -6.11 34.16 9.00
N THR A 543 -5.14 35.04 8.80
CA THR A 543 -5.27 36.22 7.92
C THR A 543 -4.16 36.25 6.87
N GLY A 544 -4.49 36.54 5.62
CA GLY A 544 -3.50 36.76 4.57
C GLY A 544 -2.73 35.51 4.15
N THR A 545 -3.28 34.31 4.38
CA THR A 545 -2.64 33.05 3.97
C THR A 545 -2.51 32.99 2.44
N THR A 546 -1.34 32.60 1.93
CA THR A 546 -1.11 32.37 0.50
C THR A 546 -0.82 30.90 0.24
N LEU A 547 -1.63 30.25 -0.60
CA LEU A 547 -1.51 28.83 -0.95
C LEU A 547 -0.95 28.68 -2.37
N THR A 548 0.21 28.04 -2.51
CA THR A 548 0.85 27.76 -3.81
C THR A 548 1.27 26.29 -3.85
N GLY A 549 0.32 25.40 -4.18
CA GLY A 549 0.49 23.94 -4.10
C GLY A 549 0.22 23.31 -2.73
N GLY A 550 0.04 24.12 -1.68
CA GLY A 550 -0.22 23.68 -0.32
C GLY A 550 -1.70 23.71 0.08
N GLU A 551 -2.01 23.26 1.29
CA GLU A 551 -3.39 23.14 1.78
C GLU A 551 -3.66 24.00 3.02
N GLN A 552 -4.85 24.61 3.07
CA GLN A 552 -5.41 25.19 4.29
C GLN A 552 -6.73 24.50 4.64
N ILE A 553 -6.84 24.00 5.88
CA ILE A 553 -8.07 23.42 6.43
C ILE A 553 -8.65 24.42 7.44
N VAL A 554 -9.90 24.84 7.22
CA VAL A 554 -10.54 25.92 7.99
C VAL A 554 -11.74 25.39 8.76
N GLU A 555 -11.58 25.20 10.07
CA GLU A 555 -12.65 24.97 11.06
C GLU A 555 -12.98 26.24 11.86
N GLY A 556 -12.07 27.22 11.86
CA GLY A 556 -12.24 28.55 12.44
C GLY A 556 -12.55 29.59 11.36
N VAL A 557 -11.83 30.72 11.39
CA VAL A 557 -11.97 31.80 10.41
C VAL A 557 -10.70 31.95 9.58
N ALA A 558 -10.81 31.97 8.26
CA ALA A 558 -9.74 32.32 7.34
C ALA A 558 -10.11 33.60 6.56
N ASN A 559 -9.36 34.68 6.77
CA ASN A 559 -9.60 35.97 6.14
C ASN A 559 -8.52 36.28 5.11
N GLU A 560 -8.91 36.80 3.94
CA GLU A 560 -8.00 37.28 2.89
C GLU A 560 -7.02 36.18 2.40
N THR A 561 -7.52 34.94 2.27
CA THR A 561 -6.72 33.84 1.71
C THR A 561 -6.56 33.98 0.20
N THR A 562 -5.35 33.85 -0.31
CA THR A 562 -5.05 33.81 -1.75
C THR A 562 -4.68 32.39 -2.16
N ILE A 563 -5.42 31.81 -3.10
CA ILE A 563 -5.22 30.44 -3.58
C ILE A 563 -4.69 30.50 -5.01
N ASN A 564 -3.43 30.11 -5.20
CA ASN A 564 -2.76 30.02 -6.49
C ASN A 564 -2.74 28.57 -7.01
N ASP A 565 -2.04 28.35 -8.12
CA ASP A 565 -1.92 27.04 -8.77
C ASP A 565 -1.57 25.92 -7.78
N GLY A 566 -2.37 24.84 -7.82
CA GLY A 566 -2.29 23.69 -6.93
C GLY A 566 -2.63 23.94 -5.46
N GLY A 567 -2.90 25.19 -5.06
CA GLY A 567 -3.33 25.54 -3.71
C GLY A 567 -4.76 25.10 -3.45
N ILE A 568 -5.04 24.63 -2.23
CA ILE A 568 -6.37 24.15 -1.84
C ILE A 568 -6.78 24.75 -0.50
N GLN A 569 -7.90 25.48 -0.46
CA GLN A 569 -8.56 25.86 0.78
C GLN A 569 -9.80 24.98 0.96
N THR A 570 -9.89 24.28 2.10
CA THR A 570 -11.05 23.49 2.49
C THR A 570 -11.73 24.15 3.68
N VAL A 571 -12.94 24.64 3.48
CA VAL A 571 -13.80 25.18 4.55
C VAL A 571 -14.65 24.04 5.10
N SER A 572 -14.33 23.63 6.33
CA SER A 572 -15.03 22.57 7.06
C SER A 572 -16.36 23.07 7.64
N ALA A 573 -17.16 22.16 8.20
CA ALA A 573 -18.41 22.51 8.86
C ALA A 573 -18.19 23.55 9.98
N ASN A 574 -18.96 24.64 9.96
CA ASN A 574 -18.85 25.81 10.82
C ASN A 574 -17.58 26.66 10.64
N GLY A 575 -16.72 26.32 9.67
CA GLY A 575 -15.62 27.18 9.24
C GLY A 575 -16.13 28.36 8.41
N GLU A 576 -15.40 29.48 8.46
CA GLU A 576 -15.73 30.70 7.73
C GLU A 576 -14.51 31.21 6.94
N ALA A 577 -14.63 31.27 5.62
CA ALA A 577 -13.67 31.93 4.73
C ALA A 577 -14.22 33.31 4.31
N ILE A 578 -13.39 34.35 4.40
CA ILE A 578 -13.80 35.73 4.09
C ILE A 578 -12.77 36.32 3.13
N LYS A 579 -13.24 36.95 2.04
CA LYS A 579 -12.39 37.60 1.03
C LYS A 579 -11.35 36.66 0.40
N THR A 580 -11.70 35.39 0.20
CA THR A 580 -10.81 34.46 -0.51
C THR A 580 -10.67 34.88 -1.97
N THR A 581 -9.43 35.00 -2.45
CA THR A 581 -9.12 35.18 -3.88
C THR A 581 -8.63 33.85 -4.44
N ILE A 582 -9.31 33.35 -5.48
CA ILE A 582 -8.95 32.10 -6.16
C ILE A 582 -8.42 32.46 -7.54
N ASN A 583 -7.18 32.09 -7.81
CA ASN A 583 -6.48 32.30 -9.09
C ASN A 583 -6.50 31.04 -9.95
N GLU A 584 -5.96 31.15 -11.17
CA GLU A 584 -5.80 30.00 -12.08
C GLU A 584 -5.10 28.83 -11.39
N GLY A 585 -5.71 27.63 -11.48
CA GLY A 585 -5.18 26.41 -10.85
C GLY A 585 -5.48 26.26 -9.36
N GLY A 586 -5.98 27.30 -8.67
CA GLY A 586 -6.37 27.25 -7.27
C GLY A 586 -7.77 26.66 -7.07
N THR A 587 -7.98 25.98 -5.94
CA THR A 587 -9.27 25.36 -5.58
C THR A 587 -9.77 25.83 -4.22
N LEU A 588 -11.01 26.31 -4.17
CA LEU A 588 -11.78 26.48 -2.92
C LEU A 588 -12.83 25.37 -2.82
N THR A 589 -12.82 24.63 -1.73
CA THR A 589 -13.83 23.64 -1.37
C THR A 589 -14.61 24.12 -0.15
N VAL A 590 -15.94 24.20 -0.26
CA VAL A 590 -16.83 24.54 0.86
C VAL A 590 -17.72 23.34 1.16
N ASN A 591 -17.53 22.76 2.35
CA ASN A 591 -18.31 21.61 2.82
C ASN A 591 -19.60 22.06 3.50
N ASP A 592 -20.48 21.09 3.79
CA ASP A 592 -21.76 21.32 4.46
C ASP A 592 -21.62 22.13 5.75
N ASN A 593 -22.49 23.13 5.94
CA ASN A 593 -22.44 24.11 7.04
C ASN A 593 -21.18 25.00 7.05
N GLY A 594 -20.39 25.03 5.98
CA GLY A 594 -19.30 25.99 5.80
C GLY A 594 -19.79 27.32 5.22
N LYS A 595 -19.08 28.41 5.50
CA LYS A 595 -19.38 29.74 5.00
C LYS A 595 -18.19 30.33 4.24
N ALA A 596 -18.42 30.90 3.06
CA ALA A 596 -17.39 31.55 2.27
C ALA A 596 -17.92 32.83 1.60
N THR A 597 -17.58 34.00 2.13
CA THR A 597 -18.13 35.29 1.66
C THR A 597 -17.09 36.21 1.06
N ASP A 598 -17.53 37.13 0.20
CA ASP A 598 -16.69 38.09 -0.53
C ASP A 598 -15.60 37.43 -1.41
N ILE A 599 -15.90 36.26 -1.98
CA ILE A 599 -14.96 35.53 -2.84
C ILE A 599 -14.67 36.32 -4.13
N VAL A 600 -13.41 36.31 -4.57
CA VAL A 600 -13.00 36.73 -5.92
C VAL A 600 -12.54 35.50 -6.68
N GLN A 601 -13.36 35.02 -7.62
CA GLN A 601 -13.03 33.87 -8.47
C GLN A 601 -12.52 34.38 -9.83
N ASN A 602 -11.22 34.26 -10.07
CA ASN A 602 -10.59 34.63 -11.34
C ASN A 602 -10.75 33.51 -12.39
N SER A 603 -10.47 33.81 -13.66
CA SER A 603 -10.55 32.82 -14.74
C SER A 603 -9.60 31.64 -14.48
N GLY A 604 -10.08 30.41 -14.71
CA GLY A 604 -9.30 29.20 -14.44
C GLY A 604 -9.27 28.76 -12.96
N ALA A 605 -9.98 29.44 -12.07
CA ALA A 605 -10.15 29.05 -10.68
C ALA A 605 -11.26 27.99 -10.50
N ALA A 606 -11.08 27.09 -9.54
CA ALA A 606 -12.07 26.07 -9.19
C ALA A 606 -12.80 26.39 -7.89
N LEU A 607 -14.13 26.28 -7.92
CA LEU A 607 -14.99 26.29 -6.74
C LEU A 607 -15.74 24.95 -6.66
N GLN A 608 -15.61 24.26 -5.53
CA GLN A 608 -16.26 22.98 -5.26
C GLN A 608 -17.22 23.10 -4.07
N THR A 609 -18.49 22.82 -4.29
CA THR A 609 -19.54 22.99 -3.25
C THR A 609 -20.81 22.20 -3.59
N SER A 610 -21.77 22.21 -2.66
CA SER A 610 -23.15 21.78 -2.87
C SER A 610 -24.15 22.89 -2.52
N THR A 611 -25.45 22.62 -2.70
CA THR A 611 -26.56 23.43 -2.18
C THR A 611 -27.08 22.91 -0.82
N ALA A 612 -26.25 22.20 -0.06
CA ALA A 612 -26.63 21.67 1.25
C ALA A 612 -27.05 22.77 2.24
N ASN A 613 -27.89 22.38 3.19
CA ASN A 613 -28.31 23.26 4.27
C ASN A 613 -27.10 23.81 5.04
N GLY A 614 -27.15 25.10 5.36
CA GLY A 614 -26.11 25.78 6.13
C GLY A 614 -24.90 26.26 5.31
N ILE A 615 -24.84 25.96 4.01
CA ILE A 615 -23.85 26.57 3.12
C ILE A 615 -24.27 28.02 2.82
N GLU A 616 -23.36 28.96 3.09
CA GLU A 616 -23.48 30.37 2.73
C GLU A 616 -22.28 30.78 1.89
N ILE A 617 -22.51 31.08 0.61
CA ILE A 617 -21.45 31.50 -0.32
C ILE A 617 -21.83 32.82 -1.00
N SER A 618 -20.89 33.76 -1.10
CA SER A 618 -21.06 34.98 -1.91
C SER A 618 -19.74 35.44 -2.52
N GLY A 619 -19.80 35.97 -3.74
CA GLY A 619 -18.60 36.47 -4.40
C GLY A 619 -18.84 37.09 -5.77
N THR A 620 -17.73 37.31 -6.48
CA THR A 620 -17.69 37.86 -7.83
C THR A 620 -16.77 37.06 -8.74
N HIS A 621 -17.13 37.01 -10.02
CA HIS A 621 -16.31 36.51 -11.11
C HIS A 621 -16.57 37.33 -12.38
N GLN A 622 -15.96 36.97 -13.51
CA GLN A 622 -16.06 37.73 -14.77
C GLN A 622 -17.50 37.96 -15.30
N TYR A 623 -18.47 37.11 -14.93
CA TYR A 623 -19.89 37.25 -15.31
C TYR A 623 -20.78 37.90 -14.23
N GLY A 624 -20.21 38.56 -13.22
CA GLY A 624 -20.96 39.26 -12.16
C GLY A 624 -20.88 38.60 -10.79
N THR A 625 -21.88 38.88 -9.94
CA THR A 625 -21.97 38.34 -8.58
C THR A 625 -22.60 36.95 -8.57
N PHE A 626 -22.08 36.05 -7.74
CA PHE A 626 -22.63 34.71 -7.52
C PHE A 626 -22.91 34.48 -6.04
N SER A 627 -23.81 33.54 -5.72
CA SER A 627 -24.14 33.22 -4.33
C SER A 627 -24.75 31.84 -4.16
N ILE A 628 -24.58 31.24 -2.99
CA ILE A 628 -25.42 30.17 -2.47
C ILE A 628 -26.00 30.63 -1.14
N SER A 629 -27.32 30.77 -1.06
CA SER A 629 -28.03 31.17 0.16
C SER A 629 -29.44 30.62 0.17
N GLY A 630 -29.90 30.13 1.31
CA GLY A 630 -31.26 29.59 1.46
C GLY A 630 -31.56 28.45 0.48
N ASN A 631 -30.58 27.57 0.23
CA ASN A 631 -30.65 26.43 -0.71
C ASN A 631 -30.84 26.82 -2.19
N LEU A 632 -30.50 28.06 -2.56
CA LEU A 632 -30.48 28.55 -3.93
C LEU A 632 -29.05 28.93 -4.33
N ALA A 633 -28.51 28.28 -5.36
CA ALA A 633 -27.28 28.68 -6.03
C ALA A 633 -27.60 29.61 -7.22
N THR A 634 -26.91 30.73 -7.36
CA THR A 634 -27.16 31.71 -8.43
C THR A 634 -25.86 32.12 -9.09
N ASN A 635 -25.85 32.15 -10.43
CA ASN A 635 -24.75 32.62 -11.27
C ASN A 635 -23.42 31.93 -10.96
N MET A 636 -23.41 30.60 -10.74
CA MET A 636 -22.17 29.88 -10.38
C MET A 636 -21.27 29.69 -11.61
N LEU A 637 -19.96 29.95 -11.50
CA LEU A 637 -18.97 29.63 -12.54
C LEU A 637 -18.16 28.39 -12.15
N LEU A 638 -18.23 27.34 -12.97
CA LEU A 638 -17.57 26.05 -12.72
C LEU A 638 -16.56 25.76 -13.83
N GLU A 639 -15.27 25.90 -13.54
CA GLU A 639 -14.16 25.68 -14.47
C GLU A 639 -13.00 24.97 -13.76
N ASN A 640 -12.09 24.36 -14.53
CA ASN A 640 -10.81 23.82 -14.02
C ASN A 640 -10.95 22.86 -12.81
N GLY A 641 -11.95 21.99 -12.81
CA GLY A 641 -12.25 21.10 -11.68
C GLY A 641 -13.26 21.64 -10.68
N GLY A 642 -13.83 22.83 -10.93
CA GLY A 642 -14.99 23.34 -10.19
C GLY A 642 -16.19 22.42 -10.33
N ASN A 643 -16.90 22.19 -9.22
CA ASN A 643 -17.99 21.23 -9.14
C ASN A 643 -19.14 21.76 -8.27
N LEU A 644 -20.36 21.67 -8.78
CA LEU A 644 -21.59 21.98 -8.03
C LEU A 644 -22.49 20.76 -7.96
N LEU A 645 -22.83 20.35 -6.74
CA LEU A 645 -23.91 19.39 -6.48
C LEU A 645 -25.18 20.14 -6.05
N VAL A 646 -26.19 20.16 -6.92
CA VAL A 646 -27.52 20.66 -6.57
C VAL A 646 -28.32 19.51 -5.97
N LEU A 647 -28.61 19.57 -4.68
CA LEU A 647 -29.33 18.52 -3.95
C LEU A 647 -30.83 18.51 -4.23
N ALA A 648 -31.46 17.36 -4.00
CA ALA A 648 -32.92 17.22 -4.10
C ALA A 648 -33.65 18.25 -3.22
N GLY A 649 -34.66 18.91 -3.77
CA GLY A 649 -35.43 19.95 -3.09
C GLY A 649 -34.77 21.34 -3.03
N THR A 650 -33.61 21.51 -3.66
CA THR A 650 -32.87 22.78 -3.76
C THR A 650 -32.82 23.27 -5.21
N GLU A 651 -32.34 24.49 -5.43
CA GLU A 651 -32.38 25.13 -6.75
C GLU A 651 -31.02 25.74 -7.17
N ALA A 652 -30.74 25.75 -8.47
CA ALA A 652 -29.68 26.52 -9.09
C ALA A 652 -30.19 27.40 -10.25
N ARG A 653 -29.63 28.59 -10.43
CA ARG A 653 -30.01 29.53 -11.51
C ARG A 653 -28.77 30.11 -12.17
N ASP A 654 -28.84 30.32 -13.48
CA ASP A 654 -27.84 31.05 -14.27
C ASP A 654 -26.41 30.48 -14.18
N SER A 655 -26.27 29.17 -13.91
CA SER A 655 -24.95 28.57 -13.71
C SER A 655 -24.22 28.36 -15.04
N THR A 656 -22.91 28.58 -15.07
CA THR A 656 -22.04 28.37 -16.24
C THR A 656 -21.03 27.27 -15.95
N VAL A 657 -21.10 26.17 -16.70
CA VAL A 657 -20.18 25.04 -16.65
C VAL A 657 -19.20 25.13 -17.82
N GLY A 658 -17.97 25.55 -17.54
CA GLY A 658 -16.91 25.70 -18.53
C GLY A 658 -15.96 24.49 -18.59
N LYS A 659 -14.80 24.69 -19.22
CA LYS A 659 -13.84 23.61 -19.49
C LYS A 659 -13.35 22.97 -18.18
N GLY A 660 -13.54 21.65 -18.07
CA GLY A 660 -13.13 20.87 -16.90
C GLY A 660 -14.02 21.09 -15.66
N GLY A 661 -15.07 21.89 -15.75
CA GLY A 661 -16.08 22.03 -14.71
C GLY A 661 -17.18 20.98 -14.82
N ALA A 662 -17.85 20.71 -13.69
CA ALA A 662 -18.95 19.76 -13.63
C ALA A 662 -20.13 20.29 -12.80
N MET A 663 -21.35 19.98 -13.22
CA MET A 663 -22.55 20.23 -12.44
C MET A 663 -23.40 18.95 -12.37
N GLN A 664 -23.76 18.56 -11.15
CA GLN A 664 -24.65 17.44 -10.89
C GLN A 664 -25.95 17.96 -10.31
N ASN A 665 -27.03 17.92 -11.09
CA ASN A 665 -28.35 18.36 -10.65
C ASN A 665 -29.23 17.17 -10.20
N GLN A 666 -29.57 17.17 -8.92
CA GLN A 666 -30.56 16.28 -8.28
C GLN A 666 -31.82 17.04 -7.83
N GLY A 667 -31.79 18.37 -7.84
CA GLY A 667 -32.90 19.28 -7.52
C GLY A 667 -33.44 19.95 -8.77
N GLN A 668 -33.53 21.27 -8.74
CA GLN A 668 -34.00 22.08 -9.86
C GLN A 668 -32.88 22.99 -10.36
N ASP A 669 -32.74 23.15 -11.67
CA ASP A 669 -31.91 24.20 -12.24
C ASP A 669 -32.60 24.94 -13.39
N SER A 670 -32.25 26.21 -13.57
CA SER A 670 -32.72 27.01 -14.71
C SER A 670 -31.62 27.88 -15.32
N ALA A 671 -31.70 28.10 -16.63
CA ALA A 671 -30.77 28.94 -17.40
C ALA A 671 -29.29 28.49 -17.28
N THR A 672 -29.05 27.19 -17.12
CA THR A 672 -27.70 26.64 -17.02
C THR A 672 -27.04 26.57 -18.40
N LYS A 673 -25.81 27.10 -18.50
CA LYS A 673 -24.99 27.08 -19.71
C LYS A 673 -23.86 26.07 -19.58
N VAL A 674 -23.77 25.13 -20.50
CA VAL A 674 -22.74 24.09 -20.54
C VAL A 674 -21.85 24.31 -21.76
N ASN A 675 -20.72 24.97 -21.55
CA ASN A 675 -19.78 25.33 -22.60
C ASN A 675 -18.83 24.17 -22.96
N SER A 676 -18.00 24.37 -23.98
CA SER A 676 -17.05 23.35 -24.45
C SER A 676 -16.14 22.81 -23.34
N GLY A 677 -16.14 21.49 -23.20
CA GLY A 677 -15.39 20.78 -22.15
C GLY A 677 -16.06 20.76 -20.77
N GLY A 678 -17.24 21.37 -20.61
CA GLY A 678 -18.06 21.28 -19.41
C GLY A 678 -18.96 20.05 -19.41
N GLN A 679 -19.24 19.54 -18.20
CA GLN A 679 -20.03 18.33 -17.99
C GLN A 679 -21.25 18.62 -17.10
N TYR A 680 -22.43 18.26 -17.57
CA TYR A 680 -23.68 18.41 -16.82
C TYR A 680 -24.39 17.06 -16.72
N THR A 681 -24.93 16.76 -15.54
CA THR A 681 -25.77 15.57 -15.33
C THR A 681 -27.04 15.92 -14.58
N LEU A 682 -28.18 15.39 -15.04
CA LEU A 682 -29.49 15.53 -14.39
C LEU A 682 -30.00 14.18 -13.86
N GLY A 683 -30.51 14.20 -12.63
CA GLY A 683 -31.33 13.12 -12.07
C GLY A 683 -30.57 11.88 -11.60
N ARG A 684 -29.25 11.99 -11.35
CA ARG A 684 -28.41 10.85 -10.90
C ARG A 684 -27.62 11.17 -9.63
N SER A 685 -27.70 10.26 -8.66
CA SER A 685 -26.74 10.15 -7.56
C SER A 685 -25.84 8.93 -7.76
N LYS A 686 -24.94 8.65 -6.81
CA LYS A 686 -24.02 7.49 -6.87
C LYS A 686 -24.78 6.16 -7.04
N ASP A 687 -25.92 6.02 -6.36
CA ASP A 687 -26.68 4.76 -6.27
C ASP A 687 -28.19 4.93 -6.54
N GLU A 688 -28.70 6.15 -6.71
CA GLU A 688 -30.14 6.44 -6.85
C GLU A 688 -30.46 7.38 -8.03
N PHE A 689 -31.68 7.30 -8.53
CA PHE A 689 -32.22 8.18 -9.57
C PHE A 689 -33.23 9.16 -8.95
N GLN A 690 -33.13 10.43 -9.34
CA GLN A 690 -33.95 11.51 -8.77
C GLN A 690 -35.05 11.90 -9.75
N ALA A 691 -36.21 11.24 -9.64
CA ALA A 691 -37.38 11.42 -10.50
C ALA A 691 -37.95 12.84 -10.52
N LEU A 692 -37.77 13.58 -9.42
CA LEU A 692 -38.27 14.95 -9.27
C LEU A 692 -37.26 16.02 -9.73
N ALA A 693 -36.08 15.61 -10.20
CA ALA A 693 -35.09 16.55 -10.70
C ALA A 693 -35.64 17.26 -11.95
N ARG A 694 -35.36 18.57 -12.07
CA ARG A 694 -35.84 19.38 -13.20
C ARG A 694 -34.75 20.32 -13.69
N ALA A 695 -34.65 20.45 -15.01
CA ALA A 695 -33.84 21.47 -15.66
C ALA A 695 -34.71 22.28 -16.62
N GLU A 696 -34.55 23.60 -16.64
CA GLU A 696 -35.29 24.52 -17.51
C GLU A 696 -34.33 25.48 -18.23
N ASP A 697 -34.53 25.77 -19.52
CA ASP A 697 -33.61 26.62 -20.32
C ASP A 697 -32.15 26.15 -20.28
N LEU A 698 -31.92 24.84 -20.46
CA LEU A 698 -30.57 24.26 -20.50
C LEU A 698 -29.91 24.57 -21.85
N GLN A 699 -28.76 25.25 -21.82
CA GLN A 699 -28.03 25.68 -23.02
C GLN A 699 -26.68 24.96 -23.11
N VAL A 700 -26.57 23.95 -23.98
CA VAL A 700 -25.35 23.17 -24.19
C VAL A 700 -24.62 23.70 -25.43
N ALA A 701 -23.58 24.51 -25.23
CA ALA A 701 -22.78 25.12 -26.29
C ALA A 701 -21.39 24.46 -26.39
N GLY A 702 -21.31 23.34 -27.13
CA GLY A 702 -20.08 22.56 -27.29
C GLY A 702 -19.73 21.65 -26.10
N GLY A 703 -20.49 21.70 -25.01
CA GLY A 703 -20.32 20.86 -23.82
C GLY A 703 -21.08 19.53 -23.89
N THR A 704 -21.13 18.81 -22.77
CA THR A 704 -21.83 17.52 -22.65
C THR A 704 -22.86 17.55 -21.53
N ALA A 705 -24.09 17.18 -21.85
CA ALA A 705 -25.17 17.00 -20.89
C ALA A 705 -25.74 15.58 -20.96
N ILE A 706 -25.93 14.94 -19.80
CA ILE A 706 -26.52 13.60 -19.71
C ILE A 706 -27.68 13.62 -18.72
N VAL A 707 -28.86 13.22 -19.17
CA VAL A 707 -30.08 13.15 -18.35
C VAL A 707 -30.38 11.69 -18.04
N TYR A 708 -30.37 11.35 -16.75
CA TYR A 708 -30.64 9.99 -16.26
C TYR A 708 -32.06 9.79 -15.74
N ALA A 709 -32.65 10.82 -15.14
CA ALA A 709 -34.02 10.86 -14.65
C ALA A 709 -34.49 12.32 -14.54
N GLY A 710 -35.79 12.53 -14.36
CA GLY A 710 -36.37 13.87 -14.17
C GLY A 710 -36.95 14.49 -15.44
N THR A 711 -37.23 15.79 -15.37
CA THR A 711 -37.82 16.57 -16.48
C THR A 711 -36.84 17.60 -17.01
N LEU A 712 -36.60 17.60 -18.33
CA LEU A 712 -35.90 18.66 -19.04
C LEU A 712 -36.91 19.46 -19.86
N ALA A 713 -37.06 20.74 -19.54
CA ALA A 713 -37.94 21.68 -20.24
C ALA A 713 -37.10 22.73 -20.96
N ASP A 714 -37.47 23.06 -22.20
CA ASP A 714 -36.84 24.12 -23.01
C ASP A 714 -35.30 24.02 -23.07
N ALA A 715 -34.74 23.31 -24.04
CA ALA A 715 -33.29 23.11 -24.12
C ALA A 715 -32.72 23.51 -25.48
N SER A 716 -31.46 23.94 -25.50
CA SER A 716 -30.71 24.16 -26.73
C SER A 716 -29.37 23.45 -26.69
N VAL A 717 -28.96 22.88 -27.82
CA VAL A 717 -27.69 22.19 -28.00
C VAL A 717 -27.06 22.71 -29.29
N SER A 718 -25.86 23.23 -29.21
CA SER A 718 -25.16 23.88 -30.33
C SER A 718 -23.66 23.55 -30.32
N GLY A 719 -23.02 23.70 -31.49
CA GLY A 719 -21.61 23.43 -31.72
C GLY A 719 -21.29 21.96 -31.99
N ALA A 720 -20.27 21.70 -32.80
CA ALA A 720 -19.96 20.36 -33.31
C ALA A 720 -19.62 19.31 -32.22
N THR A 721 -19.21 19.75 -31.02
CA THR A 721 -18.95 18.87 -29.86
C THR A 721 -20.10 18.89 -28.85
N GLY A 722 -21.13 19.71 -29.08
CA GLY A 722 -22.29 19.83 -28.21
C GLY A 722 -23.12 18.56 -28.24
N SER A 723 -23.34 17.96 -27.07
CA SER A 723 -24.07 16.70 -26.95
C SER A 723 -25.02 16.72 -25.77
N LEU A 724 -26.29 16.38 -26.04
CA LEU A 724 -27.31 16.10 -25.03
C LEU A 724 -27.77 14.64 -25.19
N SER A 725 -27.66 13.86 -24.12
CA SER A 725 -28.05 12.46 -24.12
C SER A 725 -29.11 12.17 -23.07
N LEU A 726 -30.28 11.71 -23.50
CA LEU A 726 -31.38 11.28 -22.64
C LEU A 726 -31.31 9.76 -22.50
N MET A 727 -31.04 9.28 -21.30
CA MET A 727 -30.81 7.85 -21.05
C MET A 727 -32.12 7.07 -21.04
N THR A 728 -32.04 5.80 -21.48
CA THR A 728 -33.14 4.84 -21.31
C THR A 728 -33.46 4.69 -19.83
N PRO A 729 -34.74 4.80 -19.42
CA PRO A 729 -35.15 4.60 -18.03
C PRO A 729 -34.74 3.21 -17.53
N ARG A 730 -34.30 3.12 -16.27
CA ARG A 730 -34.09 1.81 -15.61
C ARG A 730 -35.39 1.31 -14.97
N ASP A 731 -35.47 0.00 -14.76
CA ASP A 731 -36.61 -0.64 -14.10
C ASP A 731 -36.95 0.07 -12.77
N ASN A 732 -38.23 0.38 -12.57
CA ASN A 732 -38.79 1.09 -11.40
C ASN A 732 -38.45 2.58 -11.24
N VAL A 733 -37.95 3.27 -12.27
CA VAL A 733 -37.77 4.74 -12.26
C VAL A 733 -38.75 5.38 -13.25
N THR A 734 -39.35 6.52 -12.88
CA THR A 734 -40.15 7.31 -13.83
C THR A 734 -39.31 7.70 -15.04
N PRO A 735 -39.85 7.56 -16.27
CA PRO A 735 -39.15 7.97 -17.47
C PRO A 735 -38.59 9.39 -17.40
N VAL A 736 -37.45 9.61 -18.07
CA VAL A 736 -36.99 10.96 -18.39
C VAL A 736 -38.08 11.63 -19.23
N LYS A 737 -38.45 12.86 -18.88
CA LYS A 737 -39.43 13.66 -19.61
C LYS A 737 -38.73 14.82 -20.31
N LEU A 738 -39.02 15.01 -21.60
CA LEU A 738 -38.59 16.15 -22.40
C LEU A 738 -39.83 16.94 -22.83
N GLU A 739 -39.86 18.24 -22.55
CA GLU A 739 -41.00 19.10 -22.88
C GLU A 739 -40.56 20.49 -23.35
N GLY A 740 -41.46 21.20 -24.04
CA GLY A 740 -41.19 22.55 -24.54
C GLY A 740 -40.31 22.58 -25.78
N ALA A 741 -39.69 23.73 -26.04
CA ALA A 741 -38.93 23.97 -27.27
C ALA A 741 -37.49 23.44 -27.15
N ILE A 742 -37.14 22.47 -28.00
CA ILE A 742 -35.81 21.85 -28.01
C ILE A 742 -35.10 22.19 -29.32
N ARG A 743 -33.97 22.88 -29.26
CA ARG A 743 -33.21 23.32 -30.45
C ARG A 743 -31.87 22.63 -30.56
N ILE A 744 -31.58 22.04 -31.72
CA ILE A 744 -30.32 21.36 -32.03
C ILE A 744 -29.71 22.05 -33.25
N THR A 745 -28.59 22.75 -33.08
CA THR A 745 -27.97 23.56 -34.14
C THR A 745 -26.48 23.24 -34.33
N ASP A 746 -25.90 23.73 -35.43
CA ASP A 746 -24.45 23.78 -35.66
C ASP A 746 -23.73 22.44 -35.49
N SER A 747 -24.31 21.39 -36.09
CA SER A 747 -23.83 20.00 -36.02
C SER A 747 -23.84 19.36 -34.62
N ALA A 748 -24.54 19.95 -33.65
CA ALA A 748 -24.72 19.35 -32.33
C ALA A 748 -25.59 18.08 -32.39
N THR A 749 -25.51 17.28 -31.32
CA THR A 749 -26.18 15.98 -31.22
C THR A 749 -27.15 15.92 -30.05
N LEU A 750 -28.39 15.50 -30.32
CA LEU A 750 -29.35 15.03 -29.32
C LEU A 750 -29.50 13.51 -29.48
N THR A 751 -29.29 12.74 -28.42
CA THR A 751 -29.59 11.30 -28.39
C THR A 751 -30.77 11.03 -27.46
N ILE A 752 -31.79 10.35 -27.96
CA ILE A 752 -33.01 10.00 -27.21
C ILE A 752 -33.01 8.49 -26.99
N GLY A 753 -32.88 8.07 -25.74
CA GLY A 753 -33.00 6.67 -25.35
C GLY A 753 -34.44 6.16 -25.47
N ASN A 754 -34.61 4.86 -25.70
CA ASN A 754 -35.93 4.23 -25.64
C ASN A 754 -36.61 4.49 -24.28
N GLY A 755 -37.92 4.73 -24.29
CA GLY A 755 -38.74 4.91 -23.11
C GLY A 755 -38.76 6.34 -22.54
N VAL A 756 -37.98 7.27 -23.10
CA VAL A 756 -38.05 8.70 -22.75
C VAL A 756 -39.40 9.27 -23.21
N ASP A 757 -40.10 10.00 -22.35
CA ASP A 757 -41.33 10.71 -22.71
C ASP A 757 -41.00 12.03 -23.38
N THR A 758 -41.11 12.07 -24.71
CA THR A 758 -40.88 13.27 -25.53
C THR A 758 -42.18 13.85 -26.10
N THR A 759 -43.35 13.41 -25.62
CA THR A 759 -44.66 13.72 -26.23
C THR A 759 -45.03 15.19 -26.24
N LEU A 760 -44.44 15.99 -25.34
CA LEU A 760 -44.65 17.44 -25.22
C LEU A 760 -43.46 18.26 -25.76
N ALA A 761 -42.50 17.63 -26.44
CA ALA A 761 -41.32 18.30 -26.98
C ALA A 761 -41.55 18.79 -28.41
N ASP A 762 -41.28 20.07 -28.66
CA ASP A 762 -41.20 20.69 -29.98
C ASP A 762 -39.73 20.71 -30.44
N LEU A 763 -39.35 19.76 -31.30
CA LEU A 763 -37.97 19.60 -31.74
C LEU A 763 -37.68 20.46 -32.98
N THR A 764 -36.62 21.24 -32.92
CA THR A 764 -36.04 21.94 -34.07
C THR A 764 -34.60 21.46 -34.29
N ALA A 765 -34.31 20.86 -35.44
CA ALA A 765 -32.94 20.55 -35.84
C ALA A 765 -32.53 21.39 -37.06
N ALA A 766 -31.52 22.23 -36.91
CA ALA A 766 -31.07 23.16 -37.94
C ALA A 766 -29.55 23.14 -38.12
N SER A 767 -29.04 23.67 -39.23
CA SER A 767 -27.58 23.82 -39.48
C SER A 767 -26.80 22.53 -39.22
N ARG A 768 -27.27 21.42 -39.79
CA ARG A 768 -26.71 20.06 -39.63
C ARG A 768 -26.84 19.44 -38.22
N GLY A 769 -27.60 20.05 -37.32
CA GLY A 769 -27.97 19.48 -36.03
C GLY A 769 -28.60 18.09 -36.21
N SER A 770 -28.27 17.16 -35.31
CA SER A 770 -28.62 15.74 -35.47
C SER A 770 -29.39 15.20 -34.27
N VAL A 771 -30.51 14.53 -34.54
CA VAL A 771 -31.29 13.78 -33.54
C VAL A 771 -31.10 12.30 -33.78
N TRP A 772 -30.72 11.55 -32.74
CA TRP A 772 -30.46 10.12 -32.79
C TRP A 772 -31.39 9.37 -31.86
N LEU A 773 -32.09 8.36 -32.40
CA LEU A 773 -32.90 7.46 -31.60
C LEU A 773 -32.04 6.25 -31.19
N ASN A 774 -31.94 6.02 -29.89
CA ASN A 774 -31.14 4.95 -29.33
C ASN A 774 -31.99 3.91 -28.60
N SER A 775 -32.15 2.76 -29.26
CA SER A 775 -33.00 1.68 -28.78
C SER A 775 -32.31 0.70 -27.82
N ASN A 776 -31.01 0.91 -27.52
CA ASN A 776 -30.20 0.16 -26.54
C ASN A 776 -30.41 -1.37 -26.58
N ASN A 777 -30.70 -1.93 -27.77
CA ASN A 777 -31.01 -3.35 -27.98
C ASN A 777 -32.19 -3.94 -27.16
N SER A 778 -33.13 -3.13 -26.67
CA SER A 778 -34.27 -3.59 -25.86
C SER A 778 -35.51 -2.70 -26.03
N CYS A 779 -36.54 -3.22 -26.73
CA CYS A 779 -37.86 -2.59 -26.87
C CYS A 779 -38.94 -3.31 -26.06
N ALA A 780 -38.75 -3.51 -24.75
CA ALA A 780 -39.78 -4.09 -23.85
C ALA A 780 -40.51 -5.35 -24.38
N GLY A 781 -39.78 -6.25 -25.05
CA GLY A 781 -40.34 -7.49 -25.63
C GLY A 781 -40.99 -7.33 -27.02
N THR A 782 -41.04 -6.13 -27.58
CA THR A 782 -41.42 -5.89 -28.98
C THR A 782 -40.18 -5.83 -29.87
N SER A 783 -40.43 -5.87 -31.17
CA SER A 783 -39.40 -5.79 -32.20
C SER A 783 -39.39 -4.40 -32.89
N ASN A 784 -40.15 -3.44 -32.33
CA ASN A 784 -40.27 -2.07 -32.79
C ASN A 784 -40.39 -1.10 -31.59
N CYS A 785 -39.43 -0.18 -31.43
CA CYS A 785 -39.48 0.87 -30.40
C CYS A 785 -40.25 2.08 -30.91
N GLU A 786 -41.14 2.63 -30.09
CA GLU A 786 -41.90 3.85 -30.42
C GLU A 786 -41.26 5.09 -29.77
N TYR A 787 -41.05 6.12 -30.58
CA TYR A 787 -40.62 7.46 -30.15
C TYR A 787 -41.68 8.47 -30.60
N ARG A 788 -42.01 9.45 -29.76
CA ARG A 788 -43.10 10.41 -30.05
C ARG A 788 -42.69 11.83 -29.71
N VAL A 789 -42.78 12.76 -30.65
CA VAL A 789 -42.50 14.19 -30.41
C VAL A 789 -43.73 15.02 -30.78
N ASN A 790 -43.94 16.19 -30.17
CA ASN A 790 -45.11 17.01 -30.48
C ASN A 790 -45.02 17.56 -31.90
N SER A 791 -43.98 18.33 -32.20
CA SER A 791 -43.68 18.84 -33.53
C SER A 791 -42.21 18.64 -33.89
N LEU A 792 -41.92 18.49 -35.19
CA LEU A 792 -40.57 18.37 -35.74
C LEU A 792 -40.36 19.38 -36.86
N LEU A 793 -39.48 20.35 -36.62
CA LEU A 793 -39.01 21.32 -37.60
C LEU A 793 -37.57 21.00 -38.00
N LEU A 794 -37.32 20.80 -39.30
CA LEU A 794 -35.97 20.59 -39.83
C LEU A 794 -35.57 21.77 -40.71
N ASN A 795 -34.33 22.26 -40.57
CA ASN A 795 -33.75 23.27 -41.45
C ASN A 795 -32.29 22.93 -41.75
N ASP A 796 -32.07 22.02 -42.70
CA ASP A 796 -30.80 21.31 -42.92
C ASP A 796 -30.42 20.40 -41.73
N GLY A 797 -31.42 19.87 -41.00
CA GLY A 797 -31.24 18.95 -39.87
C GLY A 797 -31.22 17.47 -40.29
N ASN A 798 -30.67 16.62 -39.43
CA ASN A 798 -30.60 15.17 -39.63
C ASN A 798 -31.33 14.42 -38.50
N VAL A 799 -32.10 13.40 -38.84
CA VAL A 799 -32.73 12.50 -37.87
C VAL A 799 -32.36 11.06 -38.19
N TYR A 800 -31.68 10.41 -37.26
CA TYR A 800 -31.26 9.03 -37.35
C TYR A 800 -32.21 8.18 -36.52
N LEU A 801 -33.03 7.37 -37.19
CA LEU A 801 -34.00 6.53 -36.51
C LEU A 801 -33.33 5.33 -35.84
N SER A 802 -32.05 5.07 -36.08
CA SER A 802 -31.32 3.94 -35.53
C SER A 802 -29.84 4.27 -35.34
N ALA A 803 -29.29 3.87 -34.20
CA ALA A 803 -27.90 4.09 -33.85
C ALA A 803 -26.97 3.22 -34.71
N GLN A 804 -26.27 3.85 -35.65
CA GLN A 804 -25.29 3.17 -36.48
C GLN A 804 -24.01 2.94 -35.65
N THR A 805 -23.71 1.69 -35.32
CA THR A 805 -22.30 1.25 -35.29
C THR A 805 -21.98 0.70 -36.68
N ALA A 806 -20.77 0.95 -37.16
CA ALA A 806 -20.30 0.65 -38.52
C ALA A 806 -20.14 -0.87 -38.82
N ALA A 807 -20.94 -1.74 -38.22
CA ALA A 807 -20.93 -3.18 -38.48
C ALA A 807 -22.12 -3.57 -39.38
N PRO A 808 -21.94 -4.51 -40.35
CA PRO A 808 -23.04 -5.09 -41.09
C PRO A 808 -24.04 -5.69 -40.11
N ALA A 809 -25.31 -5.30 -40.24
CA ALA A 809 -26.40 -5.70 -39.36
C ALA A 809 -26.53 -7.24 -39.27
N THR A 810 -26.03 -7.83 -38.19
CA THR A 810 -26.54 -9.11 -37.68
C THR A 810 -27.23 -8.96 -36.31
N THR A 811 -27.53 -7.74 -35.88
CA THR A 811 -28.00 -7.49 -34.50
C THR A 811 -29.49 -7.18 -34.42
N ASN A 812 -30.22 -8.19 -33.94
CA ASN A 812 -31.50 -8.19 -33.21
C ASN A 812 -32.83 -7.84 -33.89
N GLY A 813 -32.86 -7.38 -35.14
CA GLY A 813 -34.13 -7.15 -35.84
C GLY A 813 -35.08 -6.24 -35.04
N ILE A 814 -34.54 -5.18 -34.43
CA ILE A 814 -35.27 -4.12 -33.75
C ILE A 814 -35.32 -2.93 -34.69
N TYR A 815 -36.52 -2.36 -34.90
CA TYR A 815 -36.73 -1.16 -35.70
C TYR A 815 -37.39 -0.07 -34.86
N ASN A 816 -37.46 1.15 -35.40
CA ASN A 816 -37.90 2.32 -34.67
C ASN A 816 -38.98 3.05 -35.45
N THR A 817 -40.07 3.39 -34.77
CA THR A 817 -41.10 4.28 -35.30
C THR A 817 -41.00 5.64 -34.61
N LEU A 818 -40.72 6.68 -35.38
CA LEU A 818 -40.82 8.07 -34.93
C LEU A 818 -42.18 8.63 -35.31
N THR A 819 -42.98 9.00 -34.31
CA THR A 819 -44.27 9.66 -34.50
C THR A 819 -44.18 11.14 -34.15
N THR A 820 -44.71 12.02 -34.99
CA THR A 820 -44.88 13.45 -34.69
C THR A 820 -46.29 13.93 -35.06
N ASN A 821 -46.80 15.00 -34.44
CA ASN A 821 -48.07 15.56 -34.87
C ASN A 821 -47.89 16.42 -36.12
N GLU A 822 -46.83 17.23 -36.18
CA GLU A 822 -46.53 18.13 -37.30
C GLU A 822 -45.07 18.02 -37.74
N LEU A 823 -44.85 18.00 -39.06
CA LEU A 823 -43.51 18.00 -39.67
C LEU A 823 -43.39 19.19 -40.63
N SER A 824 -42.34 19.98 -40.51
CA SER A 824 -42.11 21.12 -41.42
C SER A 824 -40.64 21.35 -41.78
N GLY A 825 -40.41 21.99 -42.93
CA GLY A 825 -39.10 22.52 -43.34
C GLY A 825 -38.33 21.65 -44.35
N SER A 826 -37.03 21.48 -44.15
CA SER A 826 -36.18 20.65 -45.01
C SER A 826 -35.06 19.95 -44.22
N GLY A 827 -34.83 18.67 -44.49
CA GLY A 827 -33.83 17.87 -43.78
C GLY A 827 -33.77 16.42 -44.24
N ASN A 828 -32.96 15.63 -43.52
CA ASN A 828 -32.65 14.25 -43.87
C ASN A 828 -33.10 13.30 -42.76
N PHE A 829 -33.70 12.17 -43.15
CA PHE A 829 -33.99 11.05 -42.26
C PHE A 829 -33.16 9.84 -42.68
N TYR A 830 -32.57 9.13 -41.72
CA TYR A 830 -31.78 7.93 -41.93
C TYR A 830 -32.48 6.74 -41.29
N LEU A 831 -32.87 5.77 -42.10
CA LEU A 831 -33.71 4.63 -41.75
C LEU A 831 -32.96 3.33 -42.05
N HIS A 832 -33.08 2.36 -41.15
CA HIS A 832 -32.66 0.99 -41.39
C HIS A 832 -33.87 0.11 -41.75
N THR A 833 -33.69 -0.79 -42.71
CA THR A 833 -34.77 -1.65 -43.21
C THR A 833 -34.34 -3.11 -43.37
N ASN A 834 -35.33 -4.00 -43.37
CA ASN A 834 -35.28 -5.36 -43.87
C ASN A 834 -36.54 -5.58 -44.70
N VAL A 835 -36.47 -5.17 -45.97
CA VAL A 835 -37.61 -5.28 -46.89
C VAL A 835 -38.01 -6.74 -47.10
N ALA A 836 -37.06 -7.68 -47.13
CA ALA A 836 -37.35 -9.10 -47.25
C ALA A 836 -38.19 -9.67 -46.10
N GLY A 837 -38.04 -9.10 -44.89
CA GLY A 837 -38.86 -9.43 -43.72
C GLY A 837 -40.07 -8.54 -43.53
N SER A 838 -40.32 -7.55 -44.40
CA SER A 838 -41.34 -6.50 -44.27
C SER A 838 -41.25 -5.70 -42.96
N ARG A 839 -40.03 -5.40 -42.51
CA ARG A 839 -39.78 -4.67 -41.25
C ARG A 839 -38.77 -3.56 -41.50
N GLY A 840 -38.97 -2.40 -40.88
CA GLY A 840 -38.09 -1.26 -41.08
C GLY A 840 -38.41 -0.13 -40.12
N ASP A 841 -37.48 0.81 -40.01
CA ASP A 841 -37.73 2.08 -39.35
C ASP A 841 -38.83 2.84 -40.10
N GLN A 842 -39.66 3.59 -39.37
CA GLN A 842 -40.81 4.28 -39.93
C GLN A 842 -40.98 5.69 -39.35
N LEU A 843 -41.33 6.65 -40.21
CA LEU A 843 -41.77 7.98 -39.82
C LEU A 843 -43.31 8.08 -39.94
N VAL A 844 -43.97 8.57 -38.90
CA VAL A 844 -45.42 8.79 -38.86
C VAL A 844 -45.70 10.24 -38.46
N VAL A 845 -46.46 10.95 -39.29
CA VAL A 845 -46.93 12.33 -39.03
C VAL A 845 -48.46 12.29 -38.90
N ASN A 846 -49.00 12.56 -37.72
CA ASN A 846 -50.44 12.41 -37.47
C ASN A 846 -51.30 13.46 -38.19
N ASN A 847 -50.81 14.71 -38.27
CA ASN A 847 -51.51 15.82 -38.92
C ASN A 847 -50.80 16.20 -40.24
N ASN A 848 -50.43 17.47 -40.42
CA ASN A 848 -49.84 17.97 -41.66
C ASN A 848 -48.32 17.81 -41.68
N ALA A 849 -47.79 17.39 -42.84
CA ALA A 849 -46.38 17.49 -43.19
C ALA A 849 -46.19 18.51 -44.33
N THR A 850 -45.28 19.47 -44.20
CA THR A 850 -44.97 20.48 -45.22
C THR A 850 -43.47 20.62 -45.49
N GLY A 851 -43.07 20.87 -46.73
CA GLY A 851 -41.65 21.06 -47.11
C GLY A 851 -41.01 19.88 -47.83
N ASN A 852 -39.67 19.81 -47.86
CA ASN A 852 -38.91 18.87 -48.71
C ASN A 852 -37.91 18.05 -47.90
N PHE A 853 -38.05 16.73 -47.88
CA PHE A 853 -37.22 15.84 -47.08
C PHE A 853 -36.55 14.76 -47.91
N LYS A 854 -35.36 14.35 -47.48
CA LYS A 854 -34.64 13.21 -48.04
C LYS A 854 -34.66 12.03 -47.07
N ILE A 855 -34.95 10.85 -47.59
CA ILE A 855 -34.91 9.58 -46.87
C ILE A 855 -33.66 8.82 -47.34
N PHE A 856 -32.76 8.52 -46.42
CA PHE A 856 -31.61 7.66 -46.62
C PHE A 856 -31.93 6.29 -46.04
N VAL A 857 -31.91 5.26 -46.87
CA VAL A 857 -32.26 3.90 -46.47
C VAL A 857 -31.00 3.04 -46.48
N GLN A 858 -30.78 2.30 -45.40
CA GLN A 858 -29.81 1.22 -45.32
C GLN A 858 -30.54 -0.09 -45.05
N ASP A 859 -30.47 -1.04 -45.99
CA ASP A 859 -31.12 -2.35 -45.86
C ASP A 859 -30.13 -3.48 -45.55
N THR A 860 -30.65 -4.62 -45.07
CA THR A 860 -29.95 -5.90 -44.93
C THR A 860 -29.32 -6.45 -46.21
N GLY A 861 -29.82 -6.06 -47.40
CA GLY A 861 -29.36 -6.55 -48.70
C GLY A 861 -29.91 -7.93 -49.10
N VAL A 862 -30.83 -8.50 -48.31
CA VAL A 862 -31.51 -9.75 -48.65
C VAL A 862 -32.60 -9.46 -49.68
N SER A 863 -32.58 -10.16 -50.82
CA SER A 863 -33.59 -10.00 -51.86
C SER A 863 -35.01 -10.31 -51.31
N PRO A 864 -35.96 -9.37 -51.43
CA PRO A 864 -37.35 -9.59 -51.03
C PRO A 864 -37.99 -10.75 -51.81
N GLN A 865 -38.85 -11.52 -51.13
CA GLN A 865 -39.59 -12.64 -51.74
C GLN A 865 -40.95 -12.21 -52.32
N SER A 866 -41.38 -10.98 -52.01
CA SER A 866 -42.61 -10.35 -52.49
C SER A 866 -42.30 -9.00 -53.12
N ASP A 867 -43.17 -8.57 -54.04
CA ASP A 867 -43.14 -7.24 -54.67
C ASP A 867 -43.87 -6.18 -53.83
N ASP A 868 -44.29 -6.54 -52.61
CA ASP A 868 -45.01 -5.64 -51.72
C ASP A 868 -44.18 -4.39 -51.40
N ALA A 869 -44.82 -3.24 -51.56
CA ALA A 869 -44.21 -1.97 -51.24
C ALA A 869 -44.15 -1.78 -49.71
N MET A 870 -43.01 -1.34 -49.18
CA MET A 870 -42.84 -1.12 -47.74
C MET A 870 -43.02 0.35 -47.40
N THR A 871 -44.00 0.67 -46.55
CA THR A 871 -44.24 2.06 -46.13
C THR A 871 -43.16 2.54 -45.18
N LEU A 872 -42.43 3.59 -45.57
CA LEU A 872 -41.41 4.24 -44.74
C LEU A 872 -41.93 5.51 -44.07
N VAL A 873 -42.85 6.22 -44.73
CA VAL A 873 -43.43 7.46 -44.23
C VAL A 873 -44.94 7.42 -44.35
N LYS A 874 -45.65 7.80 -43.30
CA LYS A 874 -47.11 8.03 -43.29
C LYS A 874 -47.37 9.46 -42.84
N THR A 875 -48.22 10.20 -43.54
CA THR A 875 -48.65 11.54 -43.13
C THR A 875 -50.17 11.64 -43.08
N GLY A 876 -50.71 12.47 -42.18
CA GLY A 876 -52.16 12.73 -42.08
C GLY A 876 -52.68 13.73 -43.13
N GLY A 877 -51.79 14.44 -43.82
CA GLY A 877 -52.07 15.46 -44.82
C GLY A 877 -50.87 16.38 -45.10
N GLY A 878 -51.08 17.44 -45.87
CA GLY A 878 -50.06 18.46 -46.19
C GLY A 878 -49.44 18.33 -47.59
N ASP A 879 -48.45 19.17 -47.89
CA ASP A 879 -47.77 19.29 -49.20
C ASP A 879 -46.31 18.81 -49.19
N ALA A 880 -45.89 18.08 -48.14
CA ALA A 880 -44.53 17.57 -48.04
C ALA A 880 -44.14 16.62 -49.19
N SER A 881 -42.92 16.79 -49.69
CA SER A 881 -42.27 15.87 -50.62
C SER A 881 -41.19 15.06 -49.91
N PHE A 882 -41.11 13.77 -50.23
CA PHE A 882 -40.05 12.87 -49.75
C PHE A 882 -39.34 12.26 -50.96
N SER A 883 -38.02 12.25 -50.94
CA SER A 883 -37.19 11.65 -52.01
C SER A 883 -36.09 10.79 -51.40
N LEU A 884 -35.56 9.82 -52.16
CA LEU A 884 -34.39 9.08 -51.70
C LEU A 884 -33.13 9.95 -51.78
N GLY A 885 -32.40 10.01 -50.67
CA GLY A 885 -31.09 10.66 -50.58
C GLY A 885 -29.94 9.75 -51.03
N ASN A 886 -30.16 8.44 -51.13
CA ASN A 886 -29.19 7.45 -51.60
C ASN A 886 -28.65 7.81 -53.00
N THR A 887 -27.42 7.40 -53.29
CA THR A 887 -26.77 7.62 -54.59
C THR A 887 -27.66 7.10 -55.73
N GLY A 888 -27.93 7.95 -56.72
CA GLY A 888 -28.78 7.60 -57.86
C GLY A 888 -30.30 7.66 -57.61
N GLY A 889 -30.74 7.95 -56.38
CA GLY A 889 -32.17 8.05 -56.04
C GLY A 889 -32.86 6.69 -55.89
N PHE A 890 -32.09 5.61 -55.68
CA PHE A 890 -32.58 4.26 -55.47
C PHE A 890 -31.85 3.59 -54.30
N VAL A 891 -32.42 2.48 -53.81
CA VAL A 891 -31.81 1.59 -52.81
C VAL A 891 -31.56 0.24 -53.48
N ASP A 892 -30.33 -0.27 -53.39
CA ASP A 892 -29.98 -1.63 -53.82
C ASP A 892 -30.48 -2.63 -52.78
N LEU A 893 -31.52 -3.40 -53.13
CA LEU A 893 -32.12 -4.43 -52.27
C LEU A 893 -31.99 -5.81 -52.90
N GLY A 894 -30.74 -6.22 -53.18
CA GLY A 894 -30.44 -7.54 -53.72
C GLY A 894 -30.65 -7.60 -55.22
N THR A 895 -31.76 -8.18 -55.68
CA THR A 895 -31.99 -8.41 -57.12
C THR A 895 -32.41 -7.14 -57.87
N TYR A 896 -33.20 -6.27 -57.23
CA TYR A 896 -33.81 -5.10 -57.88
C TYR A 896 -33.50 -3.79 -57.16
N GLU A 897 -33.50 -2.70 -57.92
CA GLU A 897 -33.47 -1.34 -57.40
C GLU A 897 -34.85 -0.95 -56.88
N TYR A 898 -34.88 -0.25 -55.74
CA TYR A 898 -36.11 0.26 -55.15
C TYR A 898 -36.10 1.78 -55.10
N VAL A 899 -37.24 2.39 -55.42
CA VAL A 899 -37.49 3.83 -55.36
C VAL A 899 -38.54 4.15 -54.30
N LEU A 900 -38.52 5.38 -53.78
CA LEU A 900 -39.54 5.86 -52.86
C LEU A 900 -40.65 6.56 -53.66
N LYS A 901 -41.88 6.06 -53.53
CA LYS A 901 -43.04 6.54 -54.29
C LYS A 901 -44.23 6.82 -53.39
N SER A 902 -44.94 7.92 -53.66
CA SER A 902 -46.20 8.23 -53.00
C SER A 902 -47.33 7.34 -53.55
N ASP A 903 -48.17 6.79 -52.68
CA ASP A 903 -49.36 6.03 -53.07
C ASP A 903 -50.60 6.91 -53.35
N GLY A 904 -50.45 8.23 -53.27
CA GLY A 904 -51.54 9.19 -53.45
C GLY A 904 -52.47 9.33 -52.25
N ASN A 905 -52.28 8.52 -51.20
CA ASN A 905 -53.04 8.53 -49.93
C ASN A 905 -52.13 8.91 -48.75
N SER A 906 -51.19 9.84 -49.00
CA SER A 906 -50.28 10.36 -47.98
C SER A 906 -49.30 9.34 -47.36
N ASN A 907 -49.05 8.20 -48.03
CA ASN A 907 -47.96 7.30 -47.66
C ASN A 907 -46.86 7.27 -48.72
N TRP A 908 -45.62 7.11 -48.27
CA TRP A 908 -44.46 6.92 -49.14
C TRP A 908 -43.91 5.52 -48.95
N ASN A 909 -43.96 4.75 -50.02
CA ASN A 909 -43.61 3.34 -50.04
C ASN A 909 -42.34 3.12 -50.85
N LEU A 910 -41.44 2.31 -50.30
CA LEU A 910 -40.29 1.78 -50.99
C LEU A 910 -40.76 0.63 -51.88
N THR A 911 -40.60 0.78 -53.21
CA THR A 911 -41.14 -0.15 -54.22
C THR A 911 -40.14 -0.37 -55.36
N ASN A 912 -40.22 -1.52 -56.02
CA ASN A 912 -39.44 -1.84 -57.21
C ASN A 912 -40.08 -1.33 -58.52
N ASP A 913 -41.15 -0.53 -58.44
CA ASP A 913 -41.76 0.18 -59.58
C ASP A 913 -41.01 1.48 -59.89
N VAL A 914 -40.01 1.38 -60.76
CA VAL A 914 -39.07 2.46 -61.11
C VAL A 914 -39.59 3.48 -62.14
N LYS A 915 -40.90 3.50 -62.46
CA LYS A 915 -41.46 4.50 -63.38
C LYS A 915 -41.41 5.92 -62.78
N PRO A 916 -41.04 6.96 -63.56
CA PRO A 916 -40.99 8.35 -63.07
C PRO A 916 -42.35 8.80 -62.52
N ASN A 917 -42.34 9.45 -61.35
CA ASN A 917 -43.55 10.05 -60.80
C ASN A 917 -43.94 11.31 -61.61
N PRO A 918 -45.22 11.54 -61.95
CA PRO A 918 -45.67 12.84 -62.42
C PRO A 918 -45.45 13.90 -61.33
N ASP A 919 -44.84 15.01 -61.72
CA ASP A 919 -44.48 16.13 -60.84
C ASP A 919 -45.72 16.72 -60.12
N PRO A 920 -45.66 17.07 -58.83
CA PRO A 920 -46.75 17.78 -58.15
C PRO A 920 -46.88 19.23 -58.66
N ASN A 921 -48.08 19.58 -59.11
CA ASN A 921 -48.47 20.88 -59.67
C ASN A 921 -48.24 22.08 -58.70
N PRO A 922 -47.79 23.28 -59.15
CA PRO A 922 -47.55 24.45 -58.28
C PRO A 922 -48.83 25.17 -57.80
N ASN A 923 -48.80 25.66 -56.56
CA ASN A 923 -49.83 26.38 -55.77
C ASN A 923 -50.32 27.73 -56.41
N PRO A 924 -51.52 28.27 -56.06
CA PRO A 924 -52.22 29.35 -56.75
C PRO A 924 -51.90 30.77 -56.23
N ASN A 925 -52.00 31.75 -57.12
CA ASN A 925 -51.83 33.19 -56.89
C ASN A 925 -53.18 33.92 -56.63
N PRO A 926 -53.27 34.92 -55.73
CA PRO A 926 -54.42 35.83 -55.67
C PRO A 926 -54.05 37.30 -55.97
N ASN A 927 -54.57 37.87 -57.07
CA ASN A 927 -55.28 39.17 -57.07
C ASN A 927 -56.00 39.48 -58.42
N PRO A 928 -57.18 40.15 -58.48
CA PRO A 928 -57.95 40.34 -59.71
C PRO A 928 -57.97 41.77 -60.33
N LYS A 929 -57.94 41.77 -61.69
CA LYS A 929 -58.50 42.69 -62.73
C LYS A 929 -57.91 44.12 -62.98
N PRO A 930 -58.09 44.74 -64.19
CA PRO A 930 -58.93 44.35 -65.35
C PRO A 930 -58.31 44.39 -66.78
N ASP A 931 -58.96 43.61 -67.66
CA ASP A 931 -58.84 43.47 -69.13
C ASP A 931 -59.05 44.75 -69.95
N PRO A 932 -58.51 44.81 -71.20
CA PRO A 932 -59.39 44.76 -72.38
C PRO A 932 -58.88 43.91 -73.59
N LYS A 933 -59.79 43.11 -74.17
CA LYS A 933 -59.78 42.44 -75.51
C LYS A 933 -59.98 43.49 -76.66
N PRO A 934 -59.93 43.23 -78.01
CA PRO A 934 -59.90 41.96 -78.81
C PRO A 934 -58.93 41.98 -80.04
N ASP A 935 -58.71 40.96 -80.91
CA ASP A 935 -59.62 40.20 -81.82
C ASP A 935 -58.85 39.06 -82.59
N PRO A 936 -59.52 38.19 -83.40
CA PRO A 936 -59.19 36.77 -83.65
C PRO A 936 -58.92 36.38 -85.14
N LYS A 937 -58.48 35.13 -85.39
CA LYS A 937 -58.88 34.29 -86.56
C LYS A 937 -58.37 32.81 -86.45
N PRO A 938 -58.79 31.83 -87.28
CA PRO A 938 -59.78 30.80 -86.94
C PRO A 938 -59.31 29.33 -87.17
N ASP A 939 -60.08 28.37 -86.65
CA ASP A 939 -59.92 26.92 -86.84
C ASP A 939 -60.06 26.45 -88.31
N PRO A 940 -59.52 25.27 -88.65
CA PRO A 940 -60.45 24.15 -88.88
C PRO A 940 -59.96 22.71 -88.55
N LYS A 941 -60.89 21.96 -87.93
CA LYS A 941 -61.36 20.55 -88.12
C LYS A 941 -60.48 19.33 -87.70
N PRO A 942 -61.12 18.21 -87.24
CA PRO A 942 -60.53 17.09 -86.51
C PRO A 942 -60.28 15.83 -87.35
N ASP A 943 -59.45 14.90 -86.86
CA ASP A 943 -59.57 13.44 -87.08
C ASP A 943 -58.74 12.64 -86.01
N PRO A 944 -58.80 11.30 -85.94
CA PRO A 944 -59.66 10.53 -85.04
C PRO A 944 -58.88 9.77 -83.94
N THR A 945 -59.62 9.25 -82.96
CA THR A 945 -59.17 8.36 -81.87
C THR A 945 -58.56 7.04 -82.37
N PRO A 946 -57.37 6.64 -81.88
CA PRO A 946 -56.90 5.25 -81.92
C PRO A 946 -57.26 4.47 -80.63
N GLU A 947 -57.49 3.18 -80.83
CA GLU A 947 -57.87 2.12 -79.87
C GLU A 947 -56.92 1.91 -78.66
N PRO A 948 -57.40 1.23 -77.60
CA PRO A 948 -56.68 1.08 -76.33
C PRO A 948 -55.46 0.15 -76.48
N THR A 949 -54.29 0.66 -76.08
CA THR A 949 -53.05 -0.13 -75.97
C THR A 949 -53.05 -0.90 -74.64
N PRO A 950 -52.49 -2.13 -74.58
CA PRO A 950 -52.51 -2.97 -73.39
C PRO A 950 -51.73 -2.30 -72.25
N THR A 951 -52.20 -2.49 -71.02
CA THR A 951 -51.52 -2.08 -69.79
C THR A 951 -50.09 -2.63 -69.76
N PRO A 952 -49.04 -1.79 -69.64
CA PRO A 952 -47.67 -2.27 -69.51
C PRO A 952 -47.47 -2.90 -68.13
N VAL A 953 -46.92 -4.12 -68.14
CA VAL A 953 -46.37 -4.84 -66.98
C VAL A 953 -45.33 -3.95 -66.26
N PRO A 954 -45.16 -4.04 -64.92
CA PRO A 954 -44.14 -3.28 -64.20
C PRO A 954 -42.73 -3.63 -64.71
N GLU A 955 -41.98 -2.64 -65.20
CA GLU A 955 -40.57 -2.80 -65.54
C GLU A 955 -39.76 -2.64 -64.26
N LYS A 956 -39.20 -3.75 -63.75
CA LYS A 956 -38.24 -3.75 -62.64
C LYS A 956 -36.84 -3.51 -63.21
N ARG A 957 -36.01 -2.73 -62.51
CA ARG A 957 -34.58 -2.58 -62.82
C ARG A 957 -33.75 -3.45 -61.89
N ILE A 958 -32.83 -4.22 -62.46
CA ILE A 958 -31.87 -5.01 -61.68
C ILE A 958 -30.82 -4.09 -61.05
N THR A 959 -30.24 -4.50 -59.93
CA THR A 959 -29.19 -3.73 -59.26
C THR A 959 -27.87 -3.78 -60.04
N PRO A 960 -26.96 -2.79 -59.88
CA PRO A 960 -25.62 -2.85 -60.46
C PRO A 960 -24.86 -4.12 -60.06
N SER A 961 -25.06 -4.55 -58.82
CA SER A 961 -24.54 -5.81 -58.27
C SER A 961 -25.04 -7.03 -59.06
N THR A 962 -26.34 -7.08 -59.38
CA THR A 962 -26.96 -8.14 -60.18
C THR A 962 -26.54 -8.06 -61.65
N ALA A 963 -26.49 -6.86 -62.22
CA ALA A 963 -26.04 -6.61 -63.59
C ALA A 963 -24.60 -7.10 -63.80
N ALA A 964 -23.68 -6.80 -62.87
CA ALA A 964 -22.30 -7.25 -62.93
C ALA A 964 -22.19 -8.78 -62.95
N VAL A 965 -22.97 -9.49 -62.12
CA VAL A 965 -22.99 -10.97 -62.10
C VAL A 965 -23.54 -11.55 -63.41
N LEU A 966 -24.63 -11.00 -63.94
CA LEU A 966 -25.21 -11.43 -65.22
C LEU A 966 -24.25 -11.16 -66.39
N ASN A 967 -23.59 -10.01 -66.39
CA ASN A 967 -22.59 -9.63 -67.39
C ASN A 967 -21.40 -10.60 -67.39
N MET A 968 -20.87 -10.93 -66.21
CA MET A 968 -19.77 -11.90 -66.10
C MET A 968 -20.16 -13.27 -66.68
N ALA A 969 -21.37 -13.76 -66.43
CA ALA A 969 -21.85 -15.02 -67.00
C ALA A 969 -21.95 -14.99 -68.55
N ALA A 970 -22.35 -13.85 -69.12
CA ALA A 970 -22.49 -13.67 -70.57
C ALA A 970 -21.16 -13.48 -71.33
N THR A 971 -20.07 -13.14 -70.64
CA THR A 971 -18.76 -12.91 -71.28
C THR A 971 -18.06 -14.19 -71.74
N LEU A 972 -18.25 -15.31 -71.04
CA LEU A 972 -17.55 -16.57 -71.30
C LEU A 972 -17.81 -17.15 -72.72
N PRO A 973 -19.05 -17.21 -73.23
CA PRO A 973 -19.30 -17.68 -74.59
C PRO A 973 -18.66 -16.81 -75.68
N LEU A 974 -18.56 -15.49 -75.46
CA LEU A 974 -17.99 -14.56 -76.44
C LEU A 974 -16.48 -14.70 -76.58
N VAL A 975 -15.78 -14.97 -75.47
CA VAL A 975 -14.35 -15.32 -75.51
C VAL A 975 -14.14 -16.58 -76.35
N PHE A 976 -14.98 -17.59 -76.13
CA PHE A 976 -14.90 -18.85 -76.84
C PHE A 976 -15.15 -18.72 -78.36
N ASP A 977 -16.14 -17.94 -78.79
CA ASP A 977 -16.42 -17.78 -80.24
C ASP A 977 -15.31 -16.98 -80.96
N ALA A 978 -14.74 -15.96 -80.33
CA ALA A 978 -13.62 -15.21 -80.91
C ALA A 978 -12.35 -16.08 -81.09
N GLU A 979 -12.03 -16.91 -80.09
CA GLU A 979 -10.97 -17.92 -80.22
C GLU A 979 -11.24 -18.89 -81.37
N LEU A 980 -12.49 -19.36 -81.51
CA LEU A 980 -12.88 -20.31 -82.56
C LEU A 980 -12.85 -19.69 -83.97
N ASN A 981 -13.20 -18.40 -84.10
CA ASN A 981 -13.17 -17.67 -85.36
C ASN A 981 -11.76 -17.59 -85.95
N SER A 982 -10.72 -17.48 -85.12
CA SER A 982 -9.33 -17.50 -85.60
C SER A 982 -8.96 -18.79 -86.34
N ILE A 983 -9.52 -19.93 -85.91
CA ILE A 983 -9.33 -21.24 -86.55
C ILE A 983 -10.16 -21.34 -87.83
N ARG A 984 -11.40 -20.83 -87.81
CA ARG A 984 -12.27 -20.78 -89.00
C ARG A 984 -11.64 -19.95 -90.11
N GLU A 985 -11.02 -18.82 -89.79
CA GLU A 985 -10.33 -17.96 -90.76
C GLU A 985 -9.10 -18.66 -91.34
N ARG A 986 -8.30 -19.35 -90.52
CA ARG A 986 -7.20 -20.19 -91.00
C ARG A 986 -7.69 -21.24 -92.01
N LEU A 987 -8.78 -21.94 -91.71
CA LEU A 987 -9.38 -22.95 -92.61
C LEU A 987 -9.86 -22.32 -93.92
N ASN A 988 -10.41 -21.10 -93.89
CA ASN A 988 -10.84 -20.39 -95.09
C ASN A 988 -9.66 -19.93 -95.96
N ILE A 989 -8.56 -19.44 -95.36
CA ILE A 989 -7.34 -19.07 -96.08
C ILE A 989 -6.74 -20.29 -96.78
N MET A 990 -6.70 -21.44 -96.11
CA MET A 990 -6.22 -22.69 -96.72
C MET A 990 -7.04 -23.12 -97.95
N LYS A 991 -8.35 -22.86 -97.97
CA LYS A 991 -9.19 -23.14 -99.14
C LYS A 991 -8.88 -22.21 -100.33
N ALA A 992 -8.55 -20.94 -100.07
CA ALA A 992 -8.39 -19.93 -101.11
C ALA A 992 -7.02 -19.95 -101.79
N SER A 993 -5.95 -20.38 -101.09
CA SER A 993 -4.61 -20.44 -101.67
C SER A 993 -3.75 -21.52 -100.98
N PRO A 994 -3.49 -22.67 -101.62
CA PRO A 994 -2.70 -23.75 -101.04
C PRO A 994 -1.20 -23.42 -101.14
N HIS A 995 -0.72 -22.55 -100.26
CA HIS A 995 0.72 -22.32 -100.06
C HIS A 995 1.20 -23.02 -98.78
N ASN A 996 2.40 -23.61 -98.85
CA ASN A 996 2.95 -24.64 -97.96
C ASN A 996 3.47 -24.12 -96.59
N ASN A 997 2.74 -23.25 -95.91
CA ASN A 997 3.15 -22.70 -94.60
C ASN A 997 2.40 -23.43 -93.48
N ASN A 998 3.07 -24.39 -92.83
CA ASN A 998 2.46 -25.23 -91.79
C ASN A 998 2.29 -24.54 -90.44
N VAL A 999 2.95 -23.39 -90.21
CA VAL A 999 2.80 -22.61 -88.96
C VAL A 999 2.03 -21.35 -89.26
N TRP A 1000 1.03 -21.05 -88.44
CA TRP A 1000 0.22 -19.85 -88.53
C TRP A 1000 0.03 -19.22 -87.16
N GLY A 1001 -0.13 -17.91 -87.17
CA GLY A 1001 -0.56 -17.13 -86.02
C GLY A 1001 -1.68 -16.21 -86.45
N ALA A 1002 -2.74 -16.16 -85.66
CA ALA A 1002 -3.82 -15.21 -85.81
C ALA A 1002 -3.93 -14.44 -84.50
N THR A 1003 -3.82 -13.12 -84.59
CA THR A 1003 -4.19 -12.23 -83.50
C THR A 1003 -5.60 -11.75 -83.75
N TYR A 1004 -6.47 -11.84 -82.75
CA TYR A 1004 -7.78 -11.21 -82.80
C TYR A 1004 -7.86 -10.11 -81.74
N ASN A 1005 -8.54 -9.04 -82.13
CA ASN A 1005 -8.94 -7.98 -81.22
C ASN A 1005 -10.41 -7.70 -81.54
N THR A 1006 -11.29 -8.24 -80.72
CA THR A 1006 -12.73 -8.08 -80.88
C THR A 1006 -13.24 -7.18 -79.77
N ARG A 1007 -14.00 -6.16 -80.15
CA ARG A 1007 -14.80 -5.39 -79.20
C ARG A 1007 -16.24 -5.86 -79.31
N ASN A 1008 -16.77 -6.40 -78.23
CA ASN A 1008 -18.18 -6.74 -78.11
C ASN A 1008 -18.84 -5.66 -77.26
N ASN A 1009 -19.91 -5.06 -77.77
CA ASN A 1009 -20.81 -4.26 -76.97
C ASN A 1009 -22.11 -5.06 -76.87
N VAL A 1010 -22.38 -5.59 -75.68
CA VAL A 1010 -23.55 -6.40 -75.40
C VAL A 1010 -24.53 -5.54 -74.65
N THR A 1011 -25.74 -5.43 -75.18
CA THR A 1011 -26.86 -4.75 -74.52
C THR A 1011 -27.94 -5.77 -74.21
N THR A 1012 -28.50 -5.73 -73.01
CA THR A 1012 -29.67 -6.54 -72.64
C THR A 1012 -30.83 -5.65 -72.23
N ASP A 1013 -32.05 -6.08 -72.56
CA ASP A 1013 -33.28 -5.37 -72.20
C ASP A 1013 -33.47 -5.24 -70.67
N ALA A 1014 -32.77 -6.07 -69.89
CA ALA A 1014 -32.77 -6.04 -68.42
C ALA A 1014 -31.74 -5.07 -67.80
N GLY A 1015 -30.92 -4.38 -68.59
CA GLY A 1015 -29.93 -3.41 -68.10
C GLY A 1015 -28.57 -4.00 -67.69
N ALA A 1016 -28.32 -5.29 -67.97
CA ALA A 1016 -27.00 -5.91 -67.85
C ALA A 1016 -26.27 -5.80 -69.21
N GLY A 1017 -25.89 -4.59 -69.60
CA GLY A 1017 -25.03 -4.37 -70.76
C GLY A 1017 -23.55 -4.34 -70.35
N PHE A 1018 -22.64 -4.69 -71.26
CA PHE A 1018 -21.20 -4.54 -71.03
C PHE A 1018 -20.44 -4.33 -72.33
N GLU A 1019 -19.34 -3.56 -72.23
CA GLU A 1019 -18.32 -3.51 -73.27
C GLU A 1019 -17.18 -4.45 -72.92
N GLN A 1020 -16.82 -5.31 -73.87
CA GLN A 1020 -15.70 -6.24 -73.74
C GLN A 1020 -14.69 -5.95 -74.83
N THR A 1021 -13.46 -5.60 -74.44
CA THR A 1021 -12.31 -5.64 -75.35
C THR A 1021 -11.58 -6.96 -75.12
N LEU A 1022 -11.75 -7.87 -76.06
CA LEU A 1022 -11.09 -9.16 -76.06
C LEU A 1022 -9.93 -9.12 -77.04
N THR A 1023 -8.72 -9.26 -76.54
CA THR A 1023 -7.52 -9.35 -77.36
C THR A 1023 -6.86 -10.69 -77.09
N GLY A 1024 -6.48 -11.38 -78.14
CA GLY A 1024 -5.81 -12.65 -78.00
C GLY A 1024 -4.99 -13.01 -79.21
N MET A 1025 -4.17 -14.02 -79.02
CA MET A 1025 -3.44 -14.65 -80.11
C MET A 1025 -3.66 -16.14 -80.07
N THR A 1026 -3.96 -16.69 -81.22
CA THR A 1026 -3.94 -18.13 -81.47
C THR A 1026 -2.73 -18.41 -82.34
N VAL A 1027 -1.89 -19.33 -81.90
CA VAL A 1027 -0.83 -19.89 -82.74
C VAL A 1027 -1.14 -21.35 -82.98
N GLY A 1028 -1.02 -21.77 -84.23
CA GLY A 1028 -1.31 -23.11 -84.65
C GLY A 1028 -0.26 -23.64 -85.60
N ILE A 1029 -0.12 -24.96 -85.57
CA ILE A 1029 0.60 -25.69 -86.60
C ILE A 1029 -0.37 -26.69 -87.22
N ASP A 1030 -0.45 -26.68 -88.53
CA ASP A 1030 -1.34 -27.51 -89.30
C ASP A 1030 -0.69 -27.98 -90.60
N SER A 1031 -1.07 -29.17 -91.07
CA SER A 1031 -0.57 -29.73 -92.31
C SER A 1031 -1.75 -30.04 -93.22
N PRO A 1032 -1.80 -29.47 -94.44
CA PRO A 1032 -2.78 -29.86 -95.44
C PRO A 1032 -2.37 -31.20 -96.08
N ASN A 1033 -3.34 -32.08 -96.28
CA ASN A 1033 -3.22 -33.30 -97.07
C ASN A 1033 -4.21 -33.21 -98.24
N ASP A 1034 -3.67 -33.26 -99.46
CA ASP A 1034 -4.46 -33.34 -100.68
C ASP A 1034 -5.13 -34.72 -100.75
N ILE A 1035 -6.46 -34.72 -100.77
CA ILE A 1035 -7.28 -35.89 -101.08
C ILE A 1035 -7.93 -35.67 -102.45
N PRO A 1036 -8.29 -36.75 -103.19
CA PRO A 1036 -8.62 -36.66 -104.61
C PRO A 1036 -9.73 -35.65 -105.00
N GLU A 1037 -10.56 -35.22 -104.05
CA GLU A 1037 -11.66 -34.26 -104.25
C GLU A 1037 -11.65 -33.08 -103.25
N GLY A 1038 -10.56 -32.84 -102.51
CA GLY A 1038 -10.47 -31.72 -101.55
C GLY A 1038 -9.18 -31.65 -100.76
N ILE A 1039 -9.08 -30.68 -99.85
CA ILE A 1039 -7.92 -30.53 -98.95
C ILE A 1039 -8.41 -30.78 -97.52
N ALA A 1040 -7.81 -31.75 -96.83
CA ALA A 1040 -8.05 -32.00 -95.42
C ALA A 1040 -6.87 -31.52 -94.58
N THR A 1041 -7.13 -30.76 -93.52
CA THR A 1041 -6.08 -30.17 -92.69
C THR A 1041 -6.18 -30.71 -91.26
N LEU A 1042 -5.07 -31.22 -90.73
CA LEU A 1042 -4.95 -31.63 -89.33
C LEU A 1042 -3.89 -30.77 -88.64
N GLY A 1043 -4.20 -30.29 -87.43
CA GLY A 1043 -3.31 -29.44 -86.67
C GLY A 1043 -3.68 -29.33 -85.19
N ALA A 1044 -2.81 -28.64 -84.46
CA ALA A 1044 -3.04 -28.25 -83.08
C ALA A 1044 -2.83 -26.74 -82.95
N PHE A 1045 -3.61 -26.12 -82.06
CA PHE A 1045 -3.50 -24.70 -81.76
C PHE A 1045 -3.54 -24.49 -80.25
N MET A 1046 -2.94 -23.39 -79.81
CA MET A 1046 -3.10 -22.86 -78.46
C MET A 1046 -3.40 -21.38 -78.58
N GLY A 1047 -4.35 -20.92 -77.77
CA GLY A 1047 -4.76 -19.54 -77.68
C GLY A 1047 -4.46 -18.96 -76.31
N TYR A 1048 -4.14 -17.67 -76.27
CA TYR A 1048 -4.25 -16.87 -75.06
C TYR A 1048 -5.18 -15.69 -75.35
N SER A 1049 -6.23 -15.60 -74.54
CA SER A 1049 -7.18 -14.49 -74.52
C SER A 1049 -7.01 -13.64 -73.28
N HIS A 1050 -7.01 -12.33 -73.45
CA HIS A 1050 -7.21 -11.38 -72.38
C HIS A 1050 -8.48 -10.57 -72.65
N SER A 1051 -9.43 -10.65 -71.71
CA SER A 1051 -10.71 -9.94 -71.79
C SER A 1051 -10.73 -8.83 -70.75
N HIS A 1052 -10.81 -7.57 -71.21
CA HIS A 1052 -11.12 -6.44 -70.36
C HIS A 1052 -12.61 -6.12 -70.49
N ILE A 1053 -13.34 -6.15 -69.38
CA ILE A 1053 -14.79 -5.90 -69.34
C ILE A 1053 -15.02 -4.58 -68.62
N GLY A 1054 -15.65 -3.64 -69.31
CA GLY A 1054 -16.24 -2.45 -68.73
C GLY A 1054 -17.73 -2.69 -68.52
N PHE A 1055 -18.19 -2.53 -67.28
CA PHE A 1055 -19.62 -2.44 -66.99
C PHE A 1055 -20.03 -0.97 -67.12
N ASP A 1056 -21.16 -0.73 -67.78
CA ASP A 1056 -21.77 0.60 -67.86
C ASP A 1056 -22.51 0.98 -66.57
#